data_AF-A0A0D3JQQ4-F1
#
_entry.id   AF-A0A0D3JQQ4-F1
#
_cell.length_a   1.000
_cell.length_b   1.000
_cell.length_c   1.000
_cell.angle_alpha   90.00
_cell.angle_beta   90.00
_cell.angle_gamma   90.00
#
_symmetry.space_group_name_H-M   'P 1'
#
loop_
_entity.id
_entity.type
_entity.pdbx_description
1 polymer ?
#
loop_
_entity_poly.entity_id
_entity_poly.type
_entity_poly.pdbx_seq_one_letter_code
_entity_poly.pdbx_strand_id
1 'polypeptide(L)'
;MAALPGAPSLAELQTLAAAGCIHAQCALGDMLFESGDEAAASAVWRQAIGLSVLRRQAASGGAARLVAAPAGHARDVAAPAALRVGVIGCGPSGLIVLKECLDRGFACTAFEQGSRIGGAFATAYEGAQLTSSSVITAFGCHSDGREASPTFWSAEDYVQYLQAFERRFGLTKHVQCGSTVEAARRDEHGAWIVDVVVGGEGGGAHREQHTFDALAVCSGLHQECPAPAWPAWAEPYVTAGAAGPCRVLHSSQFRRAADFAGQRVLVVGLGEAGSDLSLAIAKAGAAHVAISTRANGPGAVVGRWATADEPADLQTSRANMAEAWGPKEYHWLWKSVLQSAKGSPREAELVRTALGAARQPPTFDELERDAMAWNHRHRNLPFSRFGTKNFAFLEAIRYHGAAQVGEVRQLLPDGQLMLADGTRCAFDAVVCCTGYESSFPFFERHMPDLARAAGDARTRFKHMLCPAFGATLAFVGFARPAFGAVPPMSELAARYWAALLAGELTLPSHAAMIDAIARDRAAETRFFERDAGRLTALCQYRTYLDDLAALLGCLPRLPLLRANHASVWHRVKRSALCAAQFRLHGPGASEEAWLSMARMPLPRARRQPRCAVAAKVKALAEFDEDEDGDHAWLWSNHPPPPIAASSRAQAAAPSPEKATVAERATERAAQHARWLEPIAVACDAPVDELAAAIEQSGGVLRLVGAGVGAPYEATGALFDGVIARHAQLGLGVSSEAGRLERGLSWKGRWPWLSQPGQNADQKRVLDYAFGHSELGAHEALPPALAALAAEPLAFLDAVMHGRLSTLHEALARVTRCAALRTEAHSLKYRLSDYMAHGGAPCGAEAPRPLRCAEHRDYGTMALIFDGGVPGLEVLRDGTWYLVKPSADDAILMLGWATHIRSNGRVSAPTHRVRDVGAELREDTATPSAGAIPRRLSLVAFSSPPPQARLAPEGLREGETAHFRASVAGSAHAQALRAHKMI
;
A
#
# COMPACT_ATOMS: atom_id res chain seq x y z
N MET A 1 -11.44 -7.59 -32.06
CA MET A 1 -10.69 -6.47 -32.69
C MET A 1 -11.24 -5.94 -34.03
N ALA A 2 -12.32 -6.49 -34.60
CA ALA A 2 -12.75 -6.19 -35.97
C ALA A 2 -13.59 -4.91 -36.19
N ALA A 3 -13.61 -3.96 -35.25
CA ALA A 3 -14.52 -2.80 -35.32
C ALA A 3 -13.86 -1.42 -35.07
N LEU A 4 -12.53 -1.32 -35.11
CA LEU A 4 -11.82 -0.04 -35.02
C LEU A 4 -11.28 0.36 -36.40
N PRO A 5 -11.54 1.59 -36.88
CA PRO A 5 -10.94 2.09 -38.12
C PRO A 5 -9.40 2.15 -37.98
N GLY A 6 -8.67 1.50 -38.89
CA GLY A 6 -7.19 1.49 -38.90
C GLY A 6 -6.50 0.28 -38.25
N ALA A 7 -7.25 -0.76 -37.84
CA ALA A 7 -6.62 -2.01 -37.40
C ALA A 7 -6.06 -2.80 -38.61
N PRO A 8 -4.84 -3.36 -38.53
CA PRO A 8 -4.24 -4.13 -39.62
C PRO A 8 -5.08 -5.38 -39.93
N SER A 9 -5.25 -5.67 -41.21
CA SER A 9 -5.91 -6.86 -41.73
C SER A 9 -5.16 -8.13 -41.30
N LEU A 10 -5.85 -9.28 -41.30
CA LEU A 10 -5.24 -10.57 -40.99
C LEU A 10 -4.01 -10.86 -41.88
N ALA A 11 -4.08 -10.50 -43.17
CA ALA A 11 -2.98 -10.66 -44.11
C ALA A 11 -1.76 -9.77 -43.76
N GLU A 12 -2.00 -8.53 -43.32
CA GLU A 12 -0.94 -7.61 -42.86
C GLU A 12 -0.31 -8.11 -41.55
N LEU A 13 -1.12 -8.61 -40.61
CA LEU A 13 -0.62 -9.21 -39.37
C LEU A 13 0.21 -10.47 -39.64
N GLN A 14 -0.24 -11.35 -40.54
CA GLN A 14 0.52 -12.53 -40.95
C GLN A 14 1.86 -12.15 -41.60
N THR A 15 1.86 -11.13 -42.46
CA THR A 15 3.08 -10.64 -43.14
C THR A 15 4.07 -10.05 -42.14
N LEU A 16 3.60 -9.18 -41.24
CA LEU A 16 4.44 -8.57 -40.21
C LEU A 16 4.92 -9.61 -39.18
N ALA A 17 4.09 -10.60 -38.86
CA ALA A 17 4.45 -11.69 -37.97
C ALA A 17 5.55 -12.59 -38.58
N ALA A 18 5.44 -12.90 -39.87
CA ALA A 18 6.47 -13.60 -40.63
C ALA A 18 7.78 -12.80 -40.72
N ALA A 19 7.69 -11.46 -40.76
CA ALA A 19 8.84 -10.56 -40.71
C ALA A 19 9.48 -10.40 -39.30
N GLY A 20 9.00 -11.14 -38.29
CA GLY A 20 9.56 -11.13 -36.94
C GLY A 20 9.09 -9.96 -36.07
N CYS A 21 8.01 -9.24 -36.46
CA CYS A 21 7.41 -8.22 -35.62
C CYS A 21 6.66 -8.88 -34.44
N ILE A 22 7.25 -8.79 -33.24
CA ILE A 22 6.67 -9.36 -32.01
C ILE A 22 5.24 -8.84 -31.80
N HIS A 23 4.99 -7.54 -32.01
CA HIS A 23 3.66 -6.94 -31.85
C HIS A 23 2.61 -7.55 -32.80
N ALA A 24 3.01 -7.86 -34.03
CA ALA A 24 2.12 -8.51 -35.00
C ALA A 24 1.90 -10.00 -34.69
N GLN A 25 2.93 -10.72 -34.23
CA GLN A 25 2.80 -12.11 -33.76
C GLN A 25 1.84 -12.18 -32.57
N CYS A 26 2.01 -11.29 -31.60
CA CYS A 26 1.15 -11.14 -30.44
C CYS A 26 -0.33 -10.94 -30.82
N ALA A 27 -0.62 -9.98 -31.69
CA ALA A 27 -1.98 -9.69 -32.15
C ALA A 27 -2.58 -10.81 -33.02
N LEU A 28 -1.76 -11.46 -33.85
CA LEU A 28 -2.18 -12.62 -34.65
C LEU A 28 -2.55 -13.81 -33.77
N GLY A 29 -1.76 -14.10 -32.73
CA GLY A 29 -2.06 -15.18 -31.78
C GLY A 29 -3.37 -14.94 -31.02
N ASP A 30 -3.64 -13.72 -30.57
CA ASP A 30 -4.91 -13.35 -29.93
C ASP A 30 -6.10 -13.55 -30.89
N MET A 31 -5.96 -13.15 -32.16
CA MET A 31 -7.01 -13.33 -33.17
C MET A 31 -7.28 -14.81 -33.48
N LEU A 32 -6.24 -15.61 -33.60
CA LEU A 32 -6.34 -17.07 -33.83
C LEU A 32 -7.04 -17.75 -32.64
N PHE A 33 -6.67 -17.36 -31.41
CA PHE A 33 -7.31 -17.88 -30.20
C PHE A 33 -8.80 -17.50 -30.15
N GLU A 34 -9.14 -16.23 -30.45
CA GLU A 34 -10.53 -15.77 -30.52
C GLU A 34 -11.35 -16.51 -31.61
N SER A 35 -10.71 -16.99 -32.68
CA SER A 35 -11.35 -17.80 -33.72
C SER A 35 -11.46 -19.30 -33.39
N GLY A 36 -10.90 -19.74 -32.25
CA GLY A 36 -10.93 -21.13 -31.79
C GLY A 36 -9.76 -22.00 -32.25
N ASP A 37 -8.77 -21.44 -32.98
CA ASP A 37 -7.56 -22.16 -33.39
C ASP A 37 -6.44 -21.99 -32.34
N GLU A 38 -6.60 -22.68 -31.21
CA GLU A 38 -5.65 -22.60 -30.10
C GLU A 38 -4.25 -23.11 -30.49
N ALA A 39 -4.15 -24.08 -31.39
CA ALA A 39 -2.89 -24.66 -31.83
C ALA A 39 -2.07 -23.66 -32.66
N ALA A 40 -2.72 -22.94 -33.58
CA ALA A 40 -2.08 -21.88 -34.33
C ALA A 40 -1.71 -20.69 -33.44
N ALA A 41 -2.59 -20.29 -32.51
CA ALA A 41 -2.31 -19.23 -31.55
C ALA A 41 -1.06 -19.56 -30.69
N SER A 42 -1.01 -20.78 -30.17
CA SER A 42 0.13 -21.36 -29.44
C SER A 42 1.44 -21.25 -30.23
N ALA A 43 1.46 -21.69 -31.49
CA ALA A 43 2.64 -21.65 -32.33
C ALA A 43 3.17 -20.22 -32.53
N VAL A 44 2.26 -19.26 -32.76
CA VAL A 44 2.61 -17.85 -32.96
C VAL A 44 3.16 -17.23 -31.66
N TRP A 45 2.54 -17.51 -30.51
CA TRP A 45 3.04 -17.00 -29.23
C TRP A 45 4.40 -17.59 -28.83
N ARG A 46 4.68 -18.86 -29.14
CA ARG A 46 6.03 -19.45 -28.94
C ARG A 46 7.10 -18.65 -29.69
N GLN A 47 6.83 -18.28 -30.93
CA GLN A 47 7.75 -17.50 -31.76
C GLN A 47 8.00 -16.10 -31.17
N ALA A 48 6.93 -15.44 -30.70
CA ALA A 48 7.02 -14.13 -30.04
C ALA A 48 7.80 -14.18 -28.71
N ILE A 49 7.56 -15.19 -27.88
CA ILE A 49 8.27 -15.41 -26.62
C ILE A 49 9.76 -15.64 -26.90
N GLY A 50 10.10 -16.53 -27.84
CA GLY A 50 11.48 -16.81 -28.23
C GLY A 50 12.25 -15.56 -28.67
N LEU A 51 11.66 -14.72 -29.52
CA LEU A 51 12.28 -13.46 -29.98
C LEU A 51 12.45 -12.44 -28.85
N SER A 52 11.53 -12.42 -27.87
CA SER A 52 11.62 -11.52 -26.71
C SER A 52 12.75 -11.91 -25.73
N VAL A 53 13.02 -13.22 -25.59
CA VAL A 53 14.12 -13.77 -24.80
C VAL A 53 15.47 -13.45 -25.47
N LEU A 54 15.56 -13.65 -26.79
CA LEU A 54 16.76 -13.33 -27.59
C LEU A 54 17.10 -11.83 -27.58
N ARG A 55 16.11 -10.93 -27.65
CA ARG A 55 16.35 -9.47 -27.57
C ARG A 55 16.86 -9.00 -26.21
N ARG A 56 16.52 -9.67 -25.10
CA ARG A 56 17.10 -9.36 -23.78
C ARG A 56 18.55 -9.82 -23.65
N GLN A 57 18.91 -10.95 -24.26
CA GLN A 57 20.30 -11.38 -24.36
C GLN A 57 21.14 -10.38 -25.15
N ALA A 58 20.57 -9.75 -26.18
CA ALA A 58 21.26 -8.70 -26.95
C ALA A 58 21.33 -7.33 -26.24
N ALA A 59 20.30 -6.95 -25.46
CA ALA A 59 20.22 -5.63 -24.81
C ALA A 59 21.01 -5.52 -23.49
N SER A 60 21.46 -6.64 -22.91
CA SER A 60 22.25 -6.70 -21.67
C SER A 60 23.76 -6.51 -21.90
N GLY A 61 24.13 -5.71 -22.90
CA GLY A 61 25.51 -5.29 -23.19
C GLY A 61 26.10 -4.44 -22.06
N GLY A 62 26.48 -5.09 -20.96
CA GLY A 62 27.03 -4.50 -19.75
C GLY A 62 27.10 -5.54 -18.62
N ALA A 63 28.16 -6.36 -18.62
CA ALA A 63 28.59 -7.24 -17.54
C ALA A 63 27.55 -8.25 -16.98
N ALA A 64 26.99 -9.11 -17.83
CA ALA A 64 26.53 -10.44 -17.41
C ALA A 64 26.78 -11.45 -18.54
N ARG A 65 27.96 -12.10 -18.52
CA ARG A 65 28.21 -13.28 -19.36
C ARG A 65 27.45 -14.46 -18.76
N LEU A 66 26.22 -14.70 -19.22
CA LEU A 66 25.68 -16.05 -19.28
C LEU A 66 26.31 -16.71 -20.51
N VAL A 67 27.26 -17.60 -20.28
CA VAL A 67 27.88 -18.41 -21.34
C VAL A 67 26.81 -19.36 -21.88
N ALA A 68 26.32 -19.10 -23.09
CA ALA A 68 25.73 -20.15 -23.91
C ALA A 68 26.84 -21.16 -24.22
N ALA A 69 26.61 -22.43 -23.86
CA ALA A 69 27.53 -23.51 -24.21
C ALA A 69 27.70 -23.56 -25.75
N PRO A 70 28.93 -23.44 -26.28
CA PRO A 70 29.16 -23.71 -27.69
C PRO A 70 29.13 -25.22 -27.90
N ALA A 71 28.29 -25.68 -28.82
CA ALA A 71 28.42 -27.00 -29.40
C ALA A 71 29.79 -27.07 -30.11
N GLY A 72 30.66 -27.94 -29.62
CA GLY A 72 31.94 -28.28 -30.23
C GLY A 72 33.08 -27.33 -29.86
N HIS A 73 33.90 -27.72 -28.90
CA HIS A 73 35.34 -28.02 -29.03
C HIS A 73 35.88 -28.33 -27.63
N ALA A 74 36.25 -29.60 -27.43
CA ALA A 74 36.84 -30.09 -26.20
C ALA A 74 38.15 -29.36 -25.89
N ARG A 75 38.22 -28.71 -24.73
CA ARG A 75 39.45 -28.51 -23.95
C ARG A 75 39.11 -28.70 -22.48
N ASP A 76 39.74 -29.70 -21.88
CA ASP A 76 39.64 -30.08 -20.48
C ASP A 76 39.95 -28.91 -19.54
N VAL A 77 38.91 -28.30 -18.99
CA VAL A 77 38.95 -27.58 -17.72
C VAL A 77 37.70 -28.02 -16.96
N ALA A 78 37.88 -28.68 -15.82
CA ALA A 78 36.78 -29.24 -15.03
C ALA A 78 35.71 -28.17 -14.73
N ALA A 79 34.45 -28.44 -15.11
CA ALA A 79 33.32 -27.59 -14.77
C ALA A 79 33.17 -27.48 -13.24
N PRO A 80 32.83 -26.31 -12.68
CA PRO A 80 32.56 -26.20 -11.25
C PRO A 80 31.41 -27.12 -10.85
N ALA A 81 31.54 -27.81 -9.72
CA ALA A 81 30.52 -28.73 -9.22
C ALA A 81 29.19 -27.98 -8.98
N ALA A 82 28.06 -28.61 -9.37
CA ALA A 82 26.74 -28.04 -9.15
C ALA A 82 26.45 -27.86 -7.65
N LEU A 83 25.88 -26.71 -7.25
CA LEU A 83 25.45 -26.46 -5.88
C LEU A 83 24.45 -27.53 -5.42
N ARG A 84 24.65 -28.03 -4.20
CA ARG A 84 23.78 -29.00 -3.53
C ARG A 84 22.72 -28.27 -2.72
N VAL A 85 21.46 -28.58 -2.95
CA VAL A 85 20.31 -27.91 -2.31
C VAL A 85 19.45 -28.93 -1.58
N GLY A 86 19.28 -28.72 -0.28
CA GLY A 86 18.36 -29.50 0.55
C GLY A 86 16.99 -28.82 0.63
N VAL A 87 15.91 -29.60 0.55
CA VAL A 87 14.53 -29.10 0.72
C VAL A 87 13.83 -29.90 1.83
N ILE A 88 13.30 -29.22 2.83
CA ILE A 88 12.59 -29.83 3.97
C ILE A 88 11.08 -29.68 3.77
N GLY A 89 10.39 -30.78 3.50
CA GLY A 89 8.94 -30.86 3.26
C GLY A 89 8.57 -30.82 1.78
N CYS A 90 7.70 -31.72 1.33
CA CYS A 90 7.24 -31.86 -0.07
C CYS A 90 5.72 -31.57 -0.20
N GLY A 91 5.26 -30.55 0.52
CA GLY A 91 4.02 -29.84 0.19
C GLY A 91 4.17 -28.98 -1.08
N PRO A 92 3.15 -28.16 -1.43
CA PRO A 92 3.23 -27.32 -2.63
C PRO A 92 4.46 -26.42 -2.69
N SER A 93 4.86 -25.84 -1.55
CA SER A 93 6.05 -24.97 -1.46
C SER A 93 7.35 -25.71 -1.74
N GLY A 94 7.50 -26.94 -1.22
CA GLY A 94 8.70 -27.74 -1.43
C GLY A 94 8.84 -28.22 -2.86
N LEU A 95 7.73 -28.67 -3.47
CA LEU A 95 7.71 -29.14 -4.85
C LEU A 95 8.08 -28.02 -5.84
N ILE A 96 7.56 -26.80 -5.64
CA ILE A 96 7.90 -25.69 -6.53
C ILE A 96 9.33 -25.19 -6.32
N VAL A 97 9.86 -25.22 -5.09
CA VAL A 97 11.28 -24.96 -4.81
C VAL A 97 12.17 -25.98 -5.53
N LEU A 98 11.86 -27.27 -5.35
CA LEU A 98 12.60 -28.36 -5.97
C LEU A 98 12.64 -28.21 -7.49
N LYS A 99 11.49 -27.93 -8.12
CA LYS A 99 11.41 -27.65 -9.55
C LYS A 99 12.29 -26.47 -9.97
N GLU A 100 12.15 -25.31 -9.32
CA GLU A 100 12.89 -24.09 -9.72
C GLU A 100 14.42 -24.20 -9.51
N CYS A 101 14.85 -25.03 -8.54
CA CYS A 101 16.26 -25.36 -8.33
C CYS A 101 16.79 -26.36 -9.37
N LEU A 102 16.02 -27.40 -9.71
CA LEU A 102 16.39 -28.38 -10.74
C LEU A 102 16.46 -27.75 -12.15
N ASP A 103 15.56 -26.82 -12.47
CA ASP A 103 15.61 -26.06 -13.73
C ASP A 103 16.92 -25.29 -13.92
N ARG A 104 17.64 -24.98 -12.82
CA ARG A 104 18.94 -24.30 -12.81
C ARG A 104 20.13 -25.25 -12.68
N GLY A 105 19.88 -26.57 -12.72
CA GLY A 105 20.93 -27.59 -12.68
C GLY A 105 21.52 -27.85 -11.30
N PHE A 106 20.87 -27.43 -10.21
CA PHE A 106 21.33 -27.73 -8.86
C PHE A 106 21.11 -29.21 -8.50
N ALA A 107 22.03 -29.76 -7.71
CA ALA A 107 21.91 -31.11 -7.16
C ALA A 107 20.95 -31.08 -5.97
N CYS A 108 19.68 -31.43 -6.19
CA CYS A 108 18.64 -31.29 -5.18
C CYS A 108 18.25 -32.61 -4.52
N THR A 109 17.97 -32.54 -3.22
CA THR A 109 17.37 -33.62 -2.43
C THR A 109 16.30 -33.04 -1.51
N ALA A 110 15.09 -33.60 -1.56
CA ALA A 110 13.95 -33.17 -0.78
C ALA A 110 13.49 -34.28 0.17
N PHE A 111 13.25 -33.93 1.43
CA PHE A 111 12.82 -34.88 2.47
C PHE A 111 11.36 -34.62 2.84
N GLU A 112 10.53 -35.66 2.84
CA GLU A 112 9.13 -35.61 3.25
C GLU A 112 8.87 -36.62 4.36
N GLN A 113 8.36 -36.16 5.50
CA GLN A 113 8.08 -37.02 6.65
C GLN A 113 6.92 -37.99 6.38
N GLY A 114 5.94 -37.57 5.57
CA GLY A 114 4.81 -38.38 5.17
C GLY A 114 5.22 -39.49 4.19
N SER A 115 4.37 -40.51 4.06
CA SER A 115 4.57 -41.59 3.08
C SER A 115 4.34 -41.16 1.62
N ARG A 116 3.76 -39.97 1.40
CA ARG A 116 3.52 -39.37 0.08
C ARG A 116 3.64 -37.85 0.16
N ILE A 117 3.85 -37.23 -1.00
CA ILE A 117 3.84 -35.77 -1.17
C ILE A 117 2.44 -35.17 -0.91
N GLY A 118 2.40 -33.86 -0.69
CA GLY A 118 1.16 -33.08 -0.52
C GLY A 118 1.07 -32.28 0.78
N GLY A 119 1.93 -32.59 1.76
CA GLY A 119 1.99 -31.89 3.05
C GLY A 119 0.63 -31.90 3.76
N ALA A 120 0.22 -30.75 4.31
CA ALA A 120 -1.04 -30.60 5.05
C ALA A 120 -2.32 -30.99 4.29
N PHE A 121 -2.26 -31.10 2.95
CA PHE A 121 -3.40 -31.55 2.14
C PHE A 121 -3.51 -33.08 2.08
N ALA A 122 -2.40 -33.81 2.26
CA ALA A 122 -2.40 -35.28 2.29
C ALA A 122 -2.92 -35.86 3.61
N THR A 123 -2.91 -35.07 4.70
CA THR A 123 -3.39 -35.46 6.03
C THR A 123 -4.70 -34.78 6.44
N ALA A 124 -5.33 -34.05 5.51
CA ALA A 124 -6.58 -33.34 5.75
C ALA A 124 -7.73 -34.30 6.14
N TYR A 125 -8.72 -33.77 6.85
CA TYR A 125 -9.90 -34.54 7.24
C TYR A 125 -10.80 -34.88 6.03
N GLU A 126 -11.64 -35.90 6.20
CA GLU A 126 -12.55 -36.36 5.15
C GLU A 126 -13.51 -35.24 4.71
N GLY A 127 -13.61 -35.03 3.39
CA GLY A 127 -14.45 -33.99 2.82
C GLY A 127 -13.86 -32.57 2.88
N ALA A 128 -12.59 -32.41 3.30
CA ALA A 128 -11.91 -31.13 3.26
C ALA A 128 -11.84 -30.57 1.83
N GLN A 129 -12.24 -29.31 1.68
CA GLN A 129 -12.23 -28.59 0.41
C GLN A 129 -11.37 -27.33 0.54
N LEU A 130 -10.64 -27.00 -0.53
CA LEU A 130 -9.88 -25.76 -0.60
C LEU A 130 -10.82 -24.54 -0.57
N THR A 131 -10.32 -23.45 0.02
CA THR A 131 -11.05 -22.18 0.13
C THR A 131 -10.73 -21.22 -1.02
N SER A 132 -9.77 -21.59 -1.85
CA SER A 132 -9.36 -20.88 -3.06
C SER A 132 -9.63 -21.76 -4.27
N SER A 133 -10.07 -21.14 -5.36
CA SER A 133 -10.39 -21.83 -6.61
C SER A 133 -9.14 -22.38 -7.29
N SER A 134 -9.34 -23.29 -8.23
CA SER A 134 -8.27 -23.91 -9.01
C SER A 134 -7.40 -22.88 -9.73
N VAL A 135 -7.99 -21.83 -10.30
CA VAL A 135 -7.28 -20.81 -11.08
C VAL A 135 -6.31 -19.95 -10.27
N ILE A 136 -6.58 -19.71 -8.99
CA ILE A 136 -5.66 -18.97 -8.12
C ILE A 136 -4.70 -19.92 -7.39
N THR A 137 -5.06 -21.19 -7.23
CA THR A 137 -4.27 -22.19 -6.49
C THR A 137 -3.22 -22.87 -7.37
N ALA A 138 -3.50 -23.06 -8.67
CA ALA A 138 -2.58 -23.66 -9.63
C ALA A 138 -1.27 -22.85 -9.75
N PHE A 139 -0.19 -23.56 -10.09
CA PHE A 139 1.10 -22.95 -10.38
C PHE A 139 1.07 -22.32 -11.78
N GLY A 140 1.76 -21.20 -11.96
CA GLY A 140 1.82 -20.51 -13.25
C GLY A 140 2.53 -21.32 -14.33
N CYS A 141 3.36 -22.29 -13.92
CA CYS A 141 4.01 -23.25 -14.82
C CYS A 141 3.26 -24.58 -14.97
N HIS A 142 2.10 -24.74 -14.35
CA HIS A 142 1.30 -25.96 -14.48
C HIS A 142 -0.20 -25.69 -14.38
N SER A 143 -0.84 -25.64 -15.54
CA SER A 143 -2.28 -25.56 -15.69
C SER A 143 -2.93 -26.94 -15.51
N ASP A 144 -4.14 -26.95 -14.94
CA ASP A 144 -5.04 -28.11 -14.95
C ASP A 144 -6.00 -28.13 -16.15
N GLY A 145 -5.92 -27.11 -17.02
CA GLY A 145 -6.74 -26.91 -18.21
C GLY A 145 -8.18 -26.47 -17.94
N ARG A 146 -8.55 -26.18 -16.68
CA ARG A 146 -9.93 -25.85 -16.29
C ARG A 146 -10.14 -24.38 -15.99
N GLU A 147 -9.29 -23.49 -16.51
CA GLU A 147 -9.38 -22.06 -16.20
C GLU A 147 -10.74 -21.47 -16.54
N ALA A 148 -11.35 -21.91 -17.65
CA ALA A 148 -12.67 -21.45 -18.10
C ALA A 148 -13.83 -21.87 -17.19
N SER A 149 -13.62 -22.82 -16.27
CA SER A 149 -14.62 -23.32 -15.33
C SER A 149 -13.98 -23.58 -13.96
N PRO A 150 -13.58 -22.51 -13.26
CA PRO A 150 -12.86 -22.61 -12.00
C PRO A 150 -13.72 -23.28 -10.92
N THR A 151 -13.12 -24.18 -10.17
CA THR A 151 -13.79 -24.94 -9.10
C THR A 151 -12.95 -24.94 -7.83
N PHE A 152 -13.53 -25.39 -6.71
CA PHE A 152 -12.81 -25.59 -5.46
C PHE A 152 -12.46 -27.07 -5.32
N TRP A 153 -11.18 -27.39 -5.44
CA TRP A 153 -10.68 -28.76 -5.29
C TRP A 153 -10.92 -29.30 -3.89
N SER A 154 -11.21 -30.59 -3.77
CA SER A 154 -11.01 -31.30 -2.51
C SER A 154 -9.51 -31.34 -2.17
N ALA A 155 -9.18 -31.64 -0.92
CA ALA A 155 -7.78 -31.85 -0.53
C ALA A 155 -7.11 -32.95 -1.37
N GLU A 156 -7.81 -34.06 -1.66
CA GLU A 156 -7.27 -35.14 -2.50
C GLU A 156 -7.14 -34.72 -3.98
N ASP A 157 -8.10 -33.99 -4.55
CA ASP A 157 -7.97 -33.45 -5.92
C ASP A 157 -6.70 -32.59 -6.05
N TYR A 158 -6.40 -31.79 -5.03
CA TYR A 158 -5.20 -30.96 -5.02
C TYR A 158 -3.92 -31.80 -4.88
N VAL A 159 -3.93 -32.86 -4.06
CA VAL A 159 -2.80 -33.80 -4.00
C VAL A 159 -2.58 -34.48 -5.35
N GLN A 160 -3.64 -34.87 -6.05
CA GLN A 160 -3.54 -35.43 -7.41
C GLN A 160 -2.93 -34.43 -8.41
N TYR A 161 -3.32 -33.16 -8.33
CA TYR A 161 -2.69 -32.08 -9.09
C TYR A 161 -1.18 -31.95 -8.76
N LEU A 162 -0.79 -32.02 -7.49
CA LEU A 162 0.63 -31.98 -7.09
C LEU A 162 1.41 -33.21 -7.57
N GLN A 163 0.79 -34.40 -7.60
CA GLN A 163 1.39 -35.60 -8.18
C GLN A 163 1.52 -35.50 -9.71
N ALA A 164 0.56 -34.86 -10.39
CA ALA A 164 0.69 -34.57 -11.82
C ALA A 164 1.83 -33.59 -12.10
N PHE A 165 1.98 -32.56 -11.25
CA PHE A 165 3.10 -31.63 -11.27
C PHE A 165 4.44 -32.35 -11.08
N GLU A 166 4.54 -33.19 -10.04
CA GLU A 166 5.73 -33.98 -9.72
C GLU A 166 6.17 -34.86 -10.91
N ARG A 167 5.24 -35.58 -11.52
CA ARG A 167 5.50 -36.41 -12.71
C ARG A 167 5.92 -35.58 -13.92
N ARG A 168 5.24 -34.47 -14.19
CA ARG A 168 5.51 -33.57 -15.33
C ARG A 168 6.94 -33.03 -15.30
N PHE A 169 7.43 -32.66 -14.12
CA PHE A 169 8.76 -32.07 -13.95
C PHE A 169 9.82 -33.08 -13.49
N GLY A 170 9.49 -34.38 -13.44
CA GLY A 170 10.44 -35.43 -13.09
C GLY A 170 11.02 -35.32 -11.68
N LEU A 171 10.24 -34.82 -10.72
CA LEU A 171 10.70 -34.50 -9.36
C LEU A 171 10.84 -35.75 -8.47
N THR A 172 10.14 -36.84 -8.80
CA THR A 172 10.03 -38.05 -7.96
C THR A 172 11.37 -38.61 -7.51
N LYS A 173 12.37 -38.64 -8.40
CA LYS A 173 13.71 -39.18 -8.07
C LYS A 173 14.52 -38.32 -7.09
N HIS A 174 14.06 -37.11 -6.79
CA HIS A 174 14.70 -36.18 -5.86
C HIS A 174 13.95 -36.09 -4.52
N VAL A 175 12.82 -36.78 -4.38
CA VAL A 175 11.98 -36.76 -3.18
C VAL A 175 12.16 -38.07 -2.41
N GLN A 176 12.47 -37.96 -1.13
CA GLN A 176 12.57 -39.07 -0.20
C GLN A 176 11.41 -38.97 0.81
N CYS A 177 10.34 -39.72 0.57
CA CYS A 177 9.22 -39.86 1.50
C CYS A 177 9.61 -40.70 2.72
N GLY A 178 8.79 -40.66 3.78
CA GLY A 178 9.06 -41.36 5.05
C GLY A 178 10.35 -40.91 5.74
N SER A 179 10.82 -39.69 5.45
CA SER A 179 12.10 -39.16 5.90
C SER A 179 11.91 -37.90 6.73
N THR A 180 12.19 -38.01 8.03
CA THR A 180 12.00 -36.93 9.01
C THR A 180 13.34 -36.23 9.27
N VAL A 181 13.39 -34.92 9.07
CA VAL A 181 14.56 -34.11 9.43
C VAL A 181 14.55 -33.84 10.94
N GLU A 182 15.54 -34.37 11.66
CA GLU A 182 15.65 -34.21 13.12
C GLU A 182 16.56 -33.06 13.53
N ALA A 183 17.58 -32.73 12.71
CA ALA A 183 18.49 -31.64 12.99
C ALA A 183 19.04 -31.01 11.71
N ALA A 184 19.23 -29.69 11.73
CA ALA A 184 19.92 -28.93 10.71
C ALA A 184 20.84 -27.92 11.39
N ARG A 185 22.11 -27.87 10.96
CA ARG A 185 23.15 -26.97 11.52
C ARG A 185 24.12 -26.53 10.45
N ARG A 186 24.90 -25.49 10.71
CA ARG A 186 26.03 -25.12 9.85
C ARG A 186 27.33 -25.73 10.36
N ASP A 187 28.19 -26.15 9.45
CA ASP A 187 29.58 -26.52 9.76
C ASP A 187 30.49 -25.28 9.78
N GLU A 188 31.78 -25.51 10.05
CA GLU A 188 32.82 -24.47 10.12
C GLU A 188 33.07 -23.79 8.77
N HIS A 189 32.70 -24.44 7.66
CA HIS A 189 32.86 -23.94 6.29
C HIS A 189 31.59 -23.26 5.77
N GLY A 190 30.51 -23.25 6.56
CA GLY A 190 29.22 -22.65 6.21
C GLY A 190 28.29 -23.55 5.40
N ALA A 191 28.61 -24.83 5.20
CA ALA A 191 27.68 -25.79 4.61
C ALA A 191 26.62 -26.21 5.64
N TRP A 192 25.45 -26.63 5.15
CA TRP A 192 24.35 -27.15 5.95
C TRP A 192 24.49 -28.65 6.14
N ILE A 193 24.57 -29.09 7.40
CA ILE A 193 24.51 -30.50 7.76
C ILE A 193 23.10 -30.82 8.26
N VAL A 194 22.45 -31.79 7.62
CA VAL A 194 21.07 -32.18 7.88
C VAL A 194 21.04 -33.65 8.28
N ASP A 195 20.57 -33.92 9.49
CA ASP A 195 20.38 -35.27 10.01
C ASP A 195 18.93 -35.71 9.77
N VAL A 196 18.77 -36.84 9.10
CA VAL A 196 17.49 -37.36 8.62
C VAL A 196 17.29 -38.77 9.17
N VAL A 197 16.09 -39.05 9.68
CA VAL A 197 15.66 -40.41 10.02
C VAL A 197 14.76 -40.92 8.90
N VAL A 198 15.16 -42.01 8.28
CA VAL A 198 14.46 -42.64 7.16
C VAL A 198 13.74 -43.88 7.67
N GLY A 199 12.44 -43.96 7.42
CA GLY A 199 11.65 -45.16 7.70
C GLY A 199 12.00 -46.29 6.74
N GLY A 200 12.42 -47.44 7.24
CA GLY A 200 12.68 -48.63 6.42
C GLY A 200 11.41 -49.45 6.14
N GLU A 201 11.33 -50.03 4.93
CA GLU A 201 10.37 -51.10 4.62
C GLU A 201 10.71 -52.34 5.46
N GLY A 202 10.06 -52.50 6.63
CA GLY A 202 10.30 -53.64 7.54
C GLY A 202 10.64 -53.30 9.00
N GLY A 203 10.56 -52.02 9.41
CA GLY A 203 10.52 -51.65 10.83
C GLY A 203 11.84 -51.22 11.48
N GLY A 204 12.93 -51.10 10.72
CA GLY A 204 14.14 -50.41 11.17
C GLY A 204 14.21 -49.00 10.60
N ALA A 205 14.17 -47.97 11.45
CA ALA A 205 14.52 -46.62 11.05
C ALA A 205 16.04 -46.45 11.08
N HIS A 206 16.65 -45.91 10.03
CA HIS A 206 18.08 -45.61 10.02
C HIS A 206 18.32 -44.10 9.91
N ARG A 207 19.50 -43.66 10.37
CA ARG A 207 19.91 -42.26 10.36
C ARG A 207 20.84 -42.01 9.18
N GLU A 208 20.54 -40.98 8.41
CA GLU A 208 21.38 -40.46 7.34
C GLU A 208 21.82 -39.04 7.68
N GLN A 209 23.01 -38.67 7.23
CA GLN A 209 23.50 -37.30 7.32
C GLN A 209 23.82 -36.80 5.92
N HIS A 210 23.29 -35.63 5.58
CA HIS A 210 23.44 -35.00 4.28
C HIS A 210 24.09 -33.63 4.42
N THR A 211 24.91 -33.25 3.44
CA THR A 211 25.56 -31.93 3.38
C THR A 211 25.09 -31.16 2.17
N PHE A 212 24.64 -29.92 2.38
CA PHE A 212 24.12 -29.03 1.35
C PHE A 212 24.80 -27.66 1.39
N ASP A 213 24.87 -27.00 0.26
CA ASP A 213 25.39 -25.64 0.15
C ASP A 213 24.29 -24.61 0.46
N ALA A 214 23.02 -24.97 0.22
CA ALA A 214 21.85 -24.19 0.60
C ALA A 214 20.68 -25.07 1.07
N LEU A 215 19.81 -24.53 1.91
CA LEU A 215 18.67 -25.22 2.52
C LEU A 215 17.37 -24.42 2.36
N ALA A 216 16.32 -25.06 1.88
CA ALA A 216 14.96 -24.52 1.89
C ALA A 216 14.10 -25.23 2.94
N VAL A 217 13.54 -24.46 3.87
CA VAL A 217 12.53 -24.90 4.81
C VAL A 217 11.16 -24.69 4.18
N CYS A 218 10.44 -25.78 3.92
CA CYS A 218 9.11 -25.80 3.31
C CYS A 218 8.10 -26.62 4.15
N SER A 219 8.34 -26.74 5.46
CA SER A 219 7.54 -27.53 6.40
C SER A 219 6.12 -27.00 6.68
N GLY A 220 5.78 -25.82 6.13
CA GLY A 220 4.43 -25.26 6.15
C GLY A 220 4.03 -24.52 7.44
N LEU A 221 2.93 -23.77 7.35
CA LEU A 221 2.34 -22.96 8.44
C LEU A 221 1.35 -23.73 9.32
N HIS A 222 0.98 -24.94 8.91
CA HIS A 222 -0.05 -25.78 9.54
C HIS A 222 0.57 -27.11 9.95
N GLN A 223 1.53 -27.04 10.87
CA GLN A 223 2.29 -28.19 11.34
C GLN A 223 1.49 -28.96 12.40
N GLU A 224 1.35 -30.28 12.22
CA GLU A 224 0.53 -31.11 13.11
C GLU A 224 1.19 -31.42 14.47
N CYS A 225 2.52 -31.29 14.57
CA CYS A 225 3.27 -31.57 15.79
C CYS A 225 4.60 -30.76 15.80
N PRO A 226 4.99 -30.11 16.92
CA PRO A 226 4.35 -30.18 18.24
C PRO A 226 3.16 -29.25 18.48
N ALA A 227 2.77 -28.34 17.58
CA ALA A 227 2.05 -27.14 18.02
C ALA A 227 0.63 -26.89 17.45
N PRO A 228 -0.36 -27.76 17.75
CA PRO A 228 -1.74 -27.29 17.83
C PRO A 228 -1.80 -26.10 18.81
N ALA A 229 -2.44 -24.99 18.41
CA ALA A 229 -2.59 -23.85 19.30
C ALA A 229 -3.70 -24.13 20.33
N TRP A 230 -3.38 -24.84 21.41
CA TRP A 230 -4.34 -25.21 22.44
C TRP A 230 -4.83 -23.97 23.21
N PRO A 231 -6.14 -23.86 23.49
CA PRO A 231 -6.63 -22.89 24.46
C PRO A 231 -6.02 -23.16 25.85
N ALA A 232 -5.68 -22.10 26.59
CA ALA A 232 -5.10 -22.22 27.93
C ALA A 232 -5.94 -23.06 28.91
N TRP A 233 -7.27 -23.10 28.74
CA TRP A 233 -8.16 -23.92 29.56
C TRP A 233 -8.15 -25.41 29.18
N ALA A 234 -7.75 -25.75 27.94
CA ALA A 234 -7.71 -27.11 27.42
C ALA A 234 -6.35 -27.77 27.61
N GLU A 235 -5.28 -26.97 27.51
CA GLU A 235 -3.89 -27.42 27.50
C GLU A 235 -3.51 -28.32 28.71
N PRO A 236 -3.87 -28.00 29.96
CA PRO A 236 -3.54 -28.87 31.11
C PRO A 236 -4.18 -30.26 31.02
N TYR A 237 -5.34 -30.39 30.40
CA TYR A 237 -6.08 -31.64 30.33
C TYR A 237 -5.53 -32.57 29.24
N VAL A 238 -5.21 -32.01 28.07
CA VAL A 238 -4.69 -32.79 26.94
C VAL A 238 -3.21 -33.17 27.11
N THR A 239 -2.42 -32.35 27.81
CA THR A 239 -1.00 -32.63 28.08
C THR A 239 -0.80 -33.64 29.21
N ALA A 240 -1.70 -33.67 30.21
CA ALA A 240 -1.64 -34.62 31.31
C ALA A 240 -2.17 -36.02 30.96
N GLY A 241 -2.65 -36.25 29.72
CA GLY A 241 -3.28 -37.52 29.32
C GLY A 241 -4.53 -37.84 30.14
N ALA A 242 -5.15 -36.84 30.76
CA ALA A 242 -6.23 -37.04 31.69
C ALA A 242 -7.50 -37.44 30.92
N ALA A 243 -8.02 -38.64 31.20
CA ALA A 243 -9.34 -39.06 30.75
C ALA A 243 -10.40 -38.27 31.52
N GLY A 244 -10.74 -37.08 31.02
CA GLY A 244 -11.86 -36.29 31.50
C GLY A 244 -13.20 -36.83 30.99
N PRO A 245 -14.33 -36.44 31.60
CA PRO A 245 -15.67 -36.81 31.15
C PRO A 245 -16.08 -36.21 29.79
N CYS A 246 -15.28 -35.31 29.23
CA CYS A 246 -15.50 -34.65 27.94
C CYS A 246 -14.30 -34.91 27.01
N ARG A 247 -14.55 -35.40 25.78
CA ARG A 247 -13.50 -35.67 24.79
C ARG A 247 -13.03 -34.37 24.14
N VAL A 248 -11.84 -33.88 24.48
CA VAL A 248 -11.24 -32.69 23.86
C VAL A 248 -10.23 -33.09 22.80
N LEU A 249 -10.38 -32.59 21.57
CA LEU A 249 -9.45 -32.80 20.47
C LEU A 249 -9.19 -31.49 19.72
N HIS A 250 -8.05 -31.40 19.03
CA HIS A 250 -7.79 -30.32 18.09
C HIS A 250 -8.26 -30.70 16.68
N SER A 251 -8.52 -29.70 15.83
CA SER A 251 -8.87 -29.91 14.42
C SER A 251 -7.88 -30.77 13.63
N SER A 252 -6.60 -30.79 14.03
CA SER A 252 -5.57 -31.66 13.43
C SER A 252 -5.74 -33.15 13.77
N GLN A 253 -6.48 -33.47 14.83
CA GLN A 253 -6.80 -34.84 15.25
C GLN A 253 -8.18 -35.28 14.71
N PHE A 254 -8.95 -34.35 14.16
CA PHE A 254 -10.23 -34.67 13.53
C PHE A 254 -9.98 -35.40 12.20
N ARG A 255 -10.70 -36.50 11.97
CA ARG A 255 -10.62 -37.26 10.71
C ARG A 255 -11.97 -37.44 10.04
N ARG A 256 -13.01 -37.84 10.79
CA ARG A 256 -14.34 -38.13 10.24
C ARG A 256 -15.44 -37.55 11.11
N ALA A 257 -16.46 -36.98 10.48
CA ALA A 257 -17.61 -36.41 11.18
C ALA A 257 -18.54 -37.49 11.78
N ALA A 258 -18.59 -38.68 11.18
CA ALA A 258 -19.41 -39.79 11.67
C ALA A 258 -19.07 -40.22 13.11
N ASP A 259 -17.83 -39.98 13.56
CA ASP A 259 -17.37 -40.30 14.92
C ASP A 259 -18.02 -39.42 16.02
N PHE A 260 -18.90 -38.49 15.62
CA PHE A 260 -19.62 -37.54 16.48
C PHE A 260 -21.15 -37.70 16.41
N ALA A 261 -21.66 -38.71 15.69
CA ALA A 261 -23.09 -38.99 15.63
C ALA A 261 -23.70 -39.20 17.03
N GLY A 262 -24.87 -38.62 17.29
CA GLY A 262 -25.58 -38.70 18.57
C GLY A 262 -24.94 -37.92 19.73
N GLN A 263 -23.82 -37.24 19.54
CA GLN A 263 -23.12 -36.50 20.60
C GLN A 263 -23.48 -35.01 20.61
N ARG A 264 -23.36 -34.38 21.78
CA ARG A 264 -23.34 -32.92 21.94
C ARG A 264 -21.92 -32.44 21.74
N VAL A 265 -21.69 -31.66 20.69
CA VAL A 265 -20.35 -31.25 20.28
C VAL A 265 -20.20 -29.74 20.34
N LEU A 266 -19.11 -29.26 20.94
CA LEU A 266 -18.71 -27.87 20.88
C LEU A 266 -17.53 -27.71 19.92
N VAL A 267 -17.67 -26.85 18.92
CA VAL A 267 -16.58 -26.40 18.06
C VAL A 267 -16.04 -25.07 18.59
N VAL A 268 -14.75 -24.99 18.90
CA VAL A 268 -14.13 -23.79 19.47
C VAL A 268 -13.30 -23.07 18.41
N GLY A 269 -13.69 -21.85 18.06
CA GLY A 269 -13.05 -21.05 17.04
C GLY A 269 -13.81 -21.10 15.71
N LEU A 270 -13.95 -19.92 15.08
CA LEU A 270 -14.65 -19.75 13.81
C LEU A 270 -13.67 -19.28 12.72
N GLY A 271 -12.68 -20.12 12.44
CA GLY A 271 -11.92 -20.06 11.19
C GLY A 271 -12.49 -21.02 10.14
N GLU A 272 -11.75 -21.29 9.07
CA GLU A 272 -12.18 -22.20 7.99
C GLU A 272 -12.57 -23.58 8.52
N ALA A 273 -11.66 -24.24 9.26
CA ALA A 273 -11.92 -25.55 9.85
C ALA A 273 -13.10 -25.51 10.84
N GLY A 274 -13.21 -24.47 11.67
CA GLY A 274 -14.33 -24.33 12.59
C GLY A 274 -15.68 -24.30 11.89
N SER A 275 -15.73 -23.63 10.74
CA SER A 275 -16.95 -23.52 9.94
C SER A 275 -17.28 -24.80 9.18
N ASP A 276 -16.30 -25.43 8.52
CA ASP A 276 -16.52 -26.69 7.80
C ASP A 276 -16.91 -27.83 8.76
N LEU A 277 -16.19 -27.95 9.88
CA LEU A 277 -16.44 -29.03 10.86
C LEU A 277 -17.77 -28.86 11.57
N SER A 278 -18.23 -27.64 11.86
CA SER A 278 -19.54 -27.44 12.48
C SER A 278 -20.69 -27.91 11.58
N LEU A 279 -20.61 -27.68 10.27
CA LEU A 279 -21.58 -28.23 9.32
C LEU A 279 -21.43 -29.75 9.14
N ALA A 280 -20.21 -30.24 8.99
CA ALA A 280 -19.96 -31.66 8.77
C ALA A 280 -20.46 -32.51 9.95
N ILE A 281 -20.18 -32.09 11.19
CA ILE A 281 -20.64 -32.76 12.41
C ILE A 281 -22.17 -32.70 12.53
N ALA A 282 -22.77 -31.56 12.18
CA ALA A 282 -24.23 -31.44 12.18
C ALA A 282 -24.90 -32.38 11.15
N LYS A 283 -24.34 -32.46 9.93
CA LYS A 283 -24.81 -33.38 8.88
C LYS A 283 -24.62 -34.85 9.23
N ALA A 284 -23.58 -35.17 10.01
CA ALA A 284 -23.31 -36.52 10.49
C ALA A 284 -24.27 -36.99 11.60
N GLY A 285 -25.24 -36.17 12.02
CA GLY A 285 -26.26 -36.55 12.99
C GLY A 285 -25.84 -36.38 14.45
N ALA A 286 -24.96 -35.41 14.75
CA ALA A 286 -24.72 -35.00 16.13
C ALA A 286 -26.03 -34.54 16.82
N ALA A 287 -26.21 -34.87 18.10
CA ALA A 287 -27.42 -34.52 18.84
C ALA A 287 -27.57 -33.01 19.06
N HIS A 288 -26.44 -32.31 19.22
CA HIS A 288 -26.40 -30.85 19.29
C HIS A 288 -25.02 -30.35 18.87
N VAL A 289 -24.96 -29.26 18.11
CA VAL A 289 -23.70 -28.59 17.75
C VAL A 289 -23.71 -27.16 18.28
N ALA A 290 -22.67 -26.78 19.01
CA ALA A 290 -22.43 -25.41 19.42
C ALA A 290 -21.12 -24.88 18.84
N ILE A 291 -21.03 -23.56 18.62
CA ILE A 291 -19.85 -22.88 18.07
C ILE A 291 -19.44 -21.77 19.01
N SER A 292 -18.27 -21.88 19.64
CA SER A 292 -17.72 -20.86 20.52
C SER A 292 -16.83 -19.88 19.75
N THR A 293 -17.10 -18.59 19.94
CA THR A 293 -16.32 -17.47 19.37
C THR A 293 -15.71 -16.61 20.48
N ARG A 294 -14.55 -16.00 20.22
CA ARG A 294 -13.84 -15.13 21.18
C ARG A 294 -14.58 -13.82 21.44
N ALA A 295 -14.33 -13.20 22.60
CA ALA A 295 -14.91 -11.92 23.01
C ALA A 295 -14.53 -10.75 22.09
N ASN A 296 -13.35 -10.77 21.45
CA ASN A 296 -12.92 -9.76 20.47
C ASN A 296 -13.61 -9.89 19.09
N GLY A 297 -14.59 -10.78 19.00
CA GLY A 297 -15.48 -10.95 17.88
C GLY A 297 -14.90 -11.86 16.78
N PRO A 298 -15.77 -12.62 16.09
CA PRO A 298 -15.42 -13.50 14.99
C PRO A 298 -14.81 -12.75 13.80
N GLY A 299 -14.07 -13.46 12.94
CA GLY A 299 -13.54 -12.93 11.68
C GLY A 299 -14.65 -12.55 10.69
N ALA A 300 -14.27 -11.83 9.62
CA ALA A 300 -15.20 -11.51 8.53
C ALA A 300 -15.64 -12.79 7.81
N VAL A 301 -16.91 -12.89 7.42
CA VAL A 301 -17.46 -14.05 6.70
C VAL A 301 -17.68 -13.69 5.24
N VAL A 302 -17.11 -14.46 4.33
CA VAL A 302 -17.24 -14.29 2.88
C VAL A 302 -17.51 -15.67 2.27
N GLY A 303 -18.29 -15.77 1.20
CA GLY A 303 -18.53 -17.06 0.55
C GLY A 303 -17.35 -17.49 -0.33
N ARG A 304 -17.14 -18.80 -0.50
CA ARG A 304 -16.29 -19.36 -1.59
C ARG A 304 -16.82 -18.88 -2.95
N TRP A 305 -18.13 -18.79 -3.05
CA TRP A 305 -18.88 -18.43 -4.25
C TRP A 305 -19.39 -16.99 -4.12
N ALA A 306 -19.28 -16.20 -5.20
CA ALA A 306 -19.88 -14.86 -5.33
C ALA A 306 -21.28 -14.89 -5.95
N THR A 307 -21.58 -15.91 -6.74
CA THR A 307 -22.91 -16.34 -7.19
C THR A 307 -22.95 -17.87 -7.13
N ALA A 308 -24.10 -18.50 -7.35
CA ALA A 308 -24.22 -19.97 -7.32
C ALA A 308 -23.20 -20.74 -8.17
N ASP A 309 -22.60 -20.10 -9.19
CA ASP A 309 -21.68 -20.70 -10.16
C ASP A 309 -20.39 -19.89 -10.40
N GLU A 310 -20.15 -18.79 -9.68
CA GLU A 310 -18.95 -17.95 -9.84
C GLU A 310 -18.09 -17.94 -8.56
N PRO A 311 -16.82 -18.36 -8.60
CA PRO A 311 -15.93 -18.25 -7.46
C PRO A 311 -15.68 -16.79 -7.04
N ALA A 312 -15.77 -16.51 -5.74
CA ALA A 312 -15.59 -15.17 -5.21
C ALA A 312 -14.18 -14.62 -5.38
N ASP A 313 -13.18 -15.51 -5.46
CA ASP A 313 -11.80 -15.11 -5.68
C ASP A 313 -11.46 -14.71 -7.11
N LEU A 314 -12.37 -14.89 -8.08
CA LEU A 314 -12.27 -14.18 -9.37
C LEU A 314 -12.28 -12.65 -9.21
N GLN A 315 -12.85 -12.17 -8.11
CA GLN A 315 -12.87 -10.75 -7.77
C GLN A 315 -11.56 -10.27 -7.13
N THR A 316 -10.58 -11.15 -6.87
CA THR A 316 -9.21 -10.77 -6.47
C THR A 316 -8.42 -10.22 -7.65
N SER A 317 -9.02 -9.31 -8.43
CA SER A 317 -8.42 -8.77 -9.62
C SER A 317 -7.51 -7.60 -9.33
N ARG A 318 -6.61 -7.30 -10.27
CA ARG A 318 -5.81 -6.08 -10.17
C ARG A 318 -6.73 -4.87 -10.08
N ALA A 319 -7.82 -4.74 -10.84
CA ALA A 319 -8.72 -3.60 -10.76
C ALA A 319 -9.37 -3.45 -9.37
N ASN A 320 -9.92 -4.53 -8.83
CA ASN A 320 -10.58 -4.53 -7.52
C ASN A 320 -9.60 -4.37 -6.36
N MET A 321 -8.33 -4.76 -6.56
CA MET A 321 -7.24 -4.57 -5.60
C MET A 321 -6.33 -3.37 -5.95
N ALA A 322 -6.62 -2.56 -6.99
CA ALA A 322 -5.78 -1.43 -7.46
C ALA A 322 -6.42 -0.07 -7.38
N GLU A 323 -7.73 0.02 -7.15
CA GLU A 323 -8.27 1.29 -6.72
C GLU A 323 -7.78 1.53 -5.28
N ALA A 324 -6.85 2.47 -5.15
CA ALA A 324 -6.94 3.71 -4.37
C ALA A 324 -7.67 3.73 -3.01
N TRP A 325 -7.85 2.59 -2.35
CA TRP A 325 -8.50 2.58 -1.04
C TRP A 325 -7.42 2.28 0.00
N GLY A 326 -6.89 3.34 0.62
CA GLY A 326 -6.16 3.17 1.87
C GLY A 326 -7.08 2.54 2.93
N PRO A 327 -6.54 2.10 4.08
CA PRO A 327 -7.34 1.45 5.12
C PRO A 327 -8.58 2.25 5.54
N LYS A 328 -8.56 3.58 5.39
CA LYS A 328 -9.65 4.49 5.79
C LYS A 328 -10.73 4.61 4.73
N GLU A 329 -10.35 4.71 3.47
CA GLU A 329 -11.26 4.74 2.34
C GLU A 329 -11.94 3.37 2.27
N TYR A 330 -11.17 2.28 2.32
CA TYR A 330 -11.70 0.90 2.25
C TYR A 330 -12.68 0.63 3.38
N HIS A 331 -12.32 1.08 4.58
CA HIS A 331 -13.18 1.11 5.76
C HIS A 331 -14.44 1.94 5.51
N TRP A 332 -14.34 3.12 4.87
CA TRP A 332 -15.47 3.99 4.59
C TRP A 332 -16.47 3.37 3.61
N LEU A 333 -16.05 2.84 2.45
CA LEU A 333 -17.01 2.21 1.50
C LEU A 333 -17.65 0.97 2.05
N TRP A 334 -16.90 0.07 2.67
CA TRP A 334 -17.53 -1.12 3.26
C TRP A 334 -18.43 -0.76 4.42
N LYS A 335 -18.06 0.23 5.24
CA LYS A 335 -18.97 0.78 6.26
C LYS A 335 -20.20 1.41 5.62
N SER A 336 -20.10 2.12 4.50
CA SER A 336 -21.23 2.68 3.75
C SER A 336 -22.10 1.60 3.11
N VAL A 337 -21.52 0.52 2.58
CA VAL A 337 -22.25 -0.66 2.06
C VAL A 337 -22.97 -1.37 3.20
N LEU A 338 -22.28 -1.67 4.31
CA LEU A 338 -22.86 -2.27 5.51
C LEU A 338 -23.91 -1.36 6.19
N GLN A 339 -23.79 -0.04 6.09
CA GLN A 339 -24.76 0.94 6.59
C GLN A 339 -25.94 1.14 5.62
N SER A 340 -25.74 0.94 4.32
CA SER A 340 -26.80 0.98 3.30
C SER A 340 -27.67 -0.29 3.33
N ALA A 341 -27.13 -1.40 3.84
CA ALA A 341 -27.88 -2.58 4.25
C ALA A 341 -28.64 -2.35 5.58
N LYS A 342 -29.16 -1.13 5.80
CA LYS A 342 -30.18 -0.86 6.81
C LYS A 342 -31.46 -1.57 6.38
N GLY A 343 -31.52 -2.84 6.72
CA GLY A 343 -32.76 -3.53 6.94
C GLY A 343 -33.58 -2.79 7.98
N SER A 344 -34.88 -2.67 7.75
CA SER A 344 -35.81 -2.11 8.75
C SER A 344 -35.65 -2.86 10.09
N PRO A 345 -36.05 -2.28 11.23
CA PRO A 345 -36.04 -2.96 12.53
C PRO A 345 -36.71 -4.36 12.52
N ARG A 346 -37.62 -4.62 11.57
CA ARG A 346 -38.23 -5.94 11.32
C ARG A 346 -37.27 -7.00 10.77
N GLU A 347 -36.20 -6.64 10.06
CA GLU A 347 -35.22 -7.61 9.52
C GLU A 347 -34.21 -8.07 10.58
N ALA A 348 -33.86 -7.21 11.53
CA ALA A 348 -33.10 -7.58 12.73
C ALA A 348 -33.92 -8.47 13.68
N GLU A 349 -35.25 -8.37 13.61
CA GLU A 349 -36.19 -9.27 14.28
C GLU A 349 -36.32 -10.59 13.51
N LEU A 350 -36.41 -10.59 12.18
CA LEU A 350 -36.36 -11.82 11.35
C LEU A 350 -35.10 -12.66 11.59
N VAL A 351 -33.92 -12.09 11.84
CA VAL A 351 -32.72 -12.87 12.21
C VAL A 351 -32.83 -13.50 13.61
N ARG A 352 -33.66 -12.95 14.51
CA ARG A 352 -34.00 -13.58 15.81
C ARG A 352 -35.13 -14.59 15.69
N THR A 353 -36.11 -14.37 14.80
CA THR A 353 -37.34 -15.18 14.69
C THR A 353 -37.26 -16.27 13.60
N ALA A 354 -36.31 -16.18 12.65
CA ALA A 354 -36.10 -17.17 11.58
C ALA A 354 -35.14 -18.32 11.98
N LEU A 355 -34.74 -18.39 13.25
CA LEU A 355 -34.03 -19.54 13.83
C LEU A 355 -35.01 -20.62 14.34
N GLY A 356 -36.13 -20.80 13.64
CA GLY A 356 -36.90 -22.04 13.68
C GLY A 356 -36.38 -22.94 12.57
N ALA A 357 -36.10 -24.22 12.87
CA ALA A 357 -35.56 -25.18 11.92
C ALA A 357 -36.29 -25.11 10.57
N ALA A 358 -35.62 -24.57 9.54
CA ALA A 358 -36.17 -24.52 8.21
C ALA A 358 -36.31 -25.96 7.66
N ARG A 359 -37.46 -26.31 7.06
CA ARG A 359 -37.69 -27.65 6.51
C ARG A 359 -36.92 -27.92 5.20
N GLN A 360 -36.32 -26.89 4.58
CA GLN A 360 -35.55 -26.99 3.34
C GLN A 360 -34.15 -26.37 3.49
N PRO A 361 -33.12 -26.91 2.82
CA PRO A 361 -31.77 -26.35 2.84
C PRO A 361 -31.77 -24.89 2.38
N PRO A 362 -30.96 -24.02 2.99
CA PRO A 362 -30.98 -22.60 2.67
C PRO A 362 -30.39 -22.35 1.28
N THR A 363 -30.98 -21.40 0.58
CA THR A 363 -30.48 -20.91 -0.70
C THR A 363 -29.18 -20.11 -0.50
N PHE A 364 -28.40 -19.96 -1.57
CA PHE A 364 -27.18 -19.14 -1.56
C PHE A 364 -27.48 -17.69 -1.11
N ASP A 365 -28.55 -17.08 -1.63
CA ASP A 365 -28.96 -15.71 -1.31
C ASP A 365 -29.38 -15.52 0.16
N GLU A 366 -29.89 -16.57 0.81
CA GLU A 366 -30.16 -16.56 2.25
C GLU A 366 -28.86 -16.59 3.07
N LEU A 367 -27.94 -17.48 2.72
CA LEU A 367 -26.63 -17.57 3.38
C LEU A 367 -25.80 -16.29 3.19
N GLU A 368 -25.87 -15.67 2.00
CA GLU A 368 -25.18 -14.41 1.74
C GLU A 368 -25.77 -13.27 2.61
N ARG A 369 -27.10 -13.17 2.74
CA ARG A 369 -27.75 -12.21 3.64
C ARG A 369 -27.36 -12.43 5.10
N ASP A 370 -27.33 -13.67 5.55
CA ASP A 370 -26.91 -14.02 6.92
C ASP A 370 -25.43 -13.67 7.16
N ALA A 371 -24.56 -13.87 6.17
CA ALA A 371 -23.16 -13.45 6.24
C ALA A 371 -23.00 -11.92 6.29
N MET A 372 -23.81 -11.17 5.52
CA MET A 372 -23.82 -9.70 5.59
C MET A 372 -24.29 -9.21 6.96
N ALA A 373 -25.36 -9.79 7.51
CA ALA A 373 -25.86 -9.48 8.84
C ALA A 373 -24.83 -9.82 9.93
N TRP A 374 -24.14 -10.96 9.80
CA TRP A 374 -23.05 -11.36 10.68
C TRP A 374 -21.91 -10.35 10.69
N ASN A 375 -21.45 -9.94 9.50
CA ASN A 375 -20.37 -8.96 9.37
C ASN A 375 -20.76 -7.59 9.93
N HIS A 376 -21.99 -7.16 9.68
CA HIS A 376 -22.54 -5.91 10.21
C HIS A 376 -22.57 -5.93 11.76
N ARG A 377 -23.16 -6.99 12.34
CA ARG A 377 -23.29 -7.16 13.80
C ARG A 377 -21.93 -7.09 14.52
N HIS A 378 -20.89 -7.68 13.92
CA HIS A 378 -19.56 -7.75 14.51
C HIS A 378 -18.62 -6.62 14.07
N ARG A 379 -19.12 -5.64 13.29
CA ARG A 379 -18.33 -4.54 12.71
C ARG A 379 -17.08 -5.06 11.99
N ASN A 380 -17.24 -6.17 11.27
CA ASN A 380 -16.18 -6.78 10.50
C ASN A 380 -16.06 -6.07 9.16
N LEU A 381 -14.85 -5.63 8.86
CA LEU A 381 -14.50 -5.14 7.54
C LEU A 381 -13.88 -6.30 6.78
N PRO A 382 -14.45 -6.69 5.64
CA PRO A 382 -13.81 -7.64 4.75
C PRO A 382 -12.36 -7.18 4.44
N PHE A 383 -11.44 -8.12 4.24
CA PHE A 383 -10.05 -7.88 3.83
C PHE A 383 -9.09 -7.21 4.84
N SER A 384 -9.54 -6.48 5.85
CA SER A 384 -8.67 -5.94 6.92
C SER A 384 -8.54 -6.85 8.15
N ARG A 385 -9.29 -7.95 8.17
CA ARG A 385 -9.23 -9.01 9.18
C ARG A 385 -9.06 -10.36 8.49
N PHE A 386 -8.49 -11.31 9.20
CA PHE A 386 -8.52 -12.69 8.75
C PHE A 386 -9.97 -13.20 8.79
N GLY A 387 -10.48 -13.62 7.63
CA GLY A 387 -11.87 -14.01 7.44
C GLY A 387 -12.06 -15.50 7.24
N THR A 388 -13.30 -15.95 7.45
CA THR A 388 -13.82 -17.27 7.11
C THR A 388 -14.48 -17.19 5.75
N LYS A 389 -13.91 -17.87 4.76
CA LYS A 389 -14.27 -17.80 3.34
C LYS A 389 -15.28 -18.89 2.97
N ASN A 390 -16.16 -19.26 3.89
CA ASN A 390 -17.21 -20.23 3.63
C ASN A 390 -18.46 -19.93 4.50
N PHE A 391 -19.61 -20.43 4.06
CA PHE A 391 -20.91 -20.24 4.75
C PHE A 391 -21.34 -21.46 5.58
N ALA A 392 -20.47 -22.47 5.74
CA ALA A 392 -20.85 -23.76 6.30
C ALA A 392 -21.46 -23.63 7.71
N PHE A 393 -20.88 -22.82 8.58
CA PHE A 393 -21.42 -22.59 9.91
C PHE A 393 -22.79 -21.89 9.92
N LEU A 394 -23.05 -21.02 8.93
CA LEU A 394 -24.36 -20.34 8.81
C LEU A 394 -25.43 -21.35 8.41
N GLU A 395 -25.10 -22.27 7.50
CA GLU A 395 -25.98 -23.40 7.17
C GLU A 395 -26.20 -24.29 8.39
N ALA A 396 -25.14 -24.58 9.17
CA ALA A 396 -25.26 -25.38 10.39
C ALA A 396 -26.22 -24.73 11.40
N ILE A 397 -26.14 -23.41 11.59
CA ILE A 397 -27.02 -22.66 12.49
C ILE A 397 -28.46 -22.64 11.95
N ARG A 398 -28.65 -22.23 10.69
CA ARG A 398 -29.98 -21.99 10.10
C ARG A 398 -30.76 -23.27 9.85
N TYR A 399 -30.09 -24.30 9.36
CA TYR A 399 -30.75 -25.51 8.86
C TYR A 399 -30.63 -26.68 9.84
N HIS A 400 -29.48 -26.83 10.49
CA HIS A 400 -29.23 -27.94 11.41
C HIS A 400 -29.40 -27.56 12.89
N GLY A 401 -29.81 -26.32 13.19
CA GLY A 401 -30.08 -25.88 14.56
C GLY A 401 -28.84 -25.73 15.44
N ALA A 402 -27.66 -25.58 14.85
CA ALA A 402 -26.45 -25.30 15.62
C ALA A 402 -26.57 -23.94 16.35
N ALA A 403 -25.98 -23.83 17.54
CA ALA A 403 -26.02 -22.62 18.34
C ALA A 403 -24.66 -21.89 18.35
N GLN A 404 -24.67 -20.56 18.27
CA GLN A 404 -23.49 -19.76 18.60
C GLN A 404 -23.46 -19.50 20.11
N VAL A 405 -22.33 -19.78 20.75
CA VAL A 405 -22.11 -19.54 22.19
C VAL A 405 -20.91 -18.61 22.43
N GLY A 406 -20.84 -18.06 23.64
CA GLY A 406 -19.74 -17.21 24.08
C GLY A 406 -18.39 -17.92 24.18
N GLU A 407 -17.35 -17.15 24.48
CA GLU A 407 -15.99 -17.67 24.67
C GLU A 407 -15.92 -18.63 25.87
N VAL A 408 -15.34 -19.81 25.67
CA VAL A 408 -15.03 -20.73 26.77
C VAL A 408 -13.89 -20.18 27.61
N ARG A 409 -14.12 -20.04 28.92
CA ARG A 409 -13.12 -19.58 29.89
C ARG A 409 -12.42 -20.73 30.59
N GLN A 410 -13.15 -21.79 30.91
CA GLN A 410 -12.65 -22.85 31.76
C GLN A 410 -13.37 -24.17 31.49
N LEU A 411 -12.62 -25.27 31.55
CA LEU A 411 -13.16 -26.62 31.76
C LEU A 411 -13.12 -26.91 33.26
N LEU A 412 -14.30 -27.14 33.84
CA LEU A 412 -14.51 -27.40 35.25
C LEU A 412 -14.20 -28.87 35.61
N PRO A 413 -13.87 -29.18 36.88
CA PRO A 413 -13.55 -30.55 37.30
C PRO A 413 -14.69 -31.56 37.11
N ASP A 414 -15.94 -31.10 37.08
CA ASP A 414 -17.13 -31.91 36.84
C ASP A 414 -17.37 -32.20 35.33
N GLY A 415 -16.49 -31.72 34.45
CA GLY A 415 -16.59 -31.91 33.00
C GLY A 415 -17.36 -30.82 32.25
N GLN A 416 -17.95 -29.86 32.95
CA GLN A 416 -18.69 -28.78 32.32
C GLN A 416 -17.75 -27.67 31.85
N LEU A 417 -18.15 -26.96 30.79
CA LEU A 417 -17.49 -25.76 30.32
C LEU A 417 -18.18 -24.52 30.88
N MET A 418 -17.39 -23.58 31.36
CA MET A 418 -17.85 -22.26 31.78
C MET A 418 -17.55 -21.23 30.68
N LEU A 419 -18.60 -20.54 30.23
CA LEU A 419 -18.52 -19.47 29.24
C LEU A 419 -18.17 -18.12 29.91
N ALA A 420 -17.79 -17.14 29.09
CA ALA A 420 -17.40 -15.80 29.55
C ALA A 420 -18.53 -15.01 30.24
N ASP A 421 -19.79 -15.37 30.01
CA ASP A 421 -20.96 -14.79 30.68
C ASP A 421 -21.35 -15.53 31.98
N GLY A 422 -20.57 -16.54 32.39
CA GLY A 422 -20.83 -17.37 33.57
C GLY A 422 -21.72 -18.58 33.31
N THR A 423 -22.27 -18.74 32.10
CA THR A 423 -23.09 -19.90 31.74
C THR A 423 -22.27 -21.19 31.80
N ARG A 424 -22.84 -22.23 32.41
CA ARG A 424 -22.26 -23.59 32.42
C ARG A 424 -22.96 -24.46 31.40
N CYS A 425 -22.19 -25.23 30.64
CA CYS A 425 -22.69 -26.08 29.57
C CYS A 425 -21.92 -27.40 29.52
N ALA A 426 -22.61 -28.50 29.21
CA ALA A 426 -22.02 -29.83 29.13
C ALA A 426 -22.03 -30.33 27.68
N PHE A 427 -20.89 -30.85 27.22
CA PHE A 427 -20.71 -31.43 25.90
C PHE A 427 -20.00 -32.77 26.02
N ASP A 428 -20.28 -33.68 25.10
CA ASP A 428 -19.66 -35.01 25.06
C ASP A 428 -18.29 -34.92 24.34
N ALA A 429 -18.15 -33.99 23.39
CA ALA A 429 -16.89 -33.69 22.74
C ALA A 429 -16.67 -32.20 22.47
N VAL A 430 -15.40 -31.78 22.46
CA VAL A 430 -14.96 -30.43 22.09
C VAL A 430 -13.91 -30.54 20.99
N VAL A 431 -14.13 -29.82 19.90
CA VAL A 431 -13.20 -29.72 18.77
C VAL A 431 -12.59 -28.33 18.74
N CYS A 432 -11.32 -28.21 19.13
CA CYS A 432 -10.57 -26.96 19.10
C CYS A 432 -10.10 -26.66 17.67
N CYS A 433 -10.74 -25.70 17.03
CA CYS A 433 -10.39 -25.13 15.73
C CYS A 433 -9.62 -23.80 15.92
N THR A 434 -8.63 -23.83 16.81
CA THR A 434 -7.97 -22.64 17.38
C THR A 434 -6.70 -22.22 16.65
N GLY A 435 -6.26 -22.99 15.67
CA GLY A 435 -5.15 -22.67 14.78
C GLY A 435 -3.89 -23.46 15.12
N TYR A 436 -2.78 -23.01 14.55
CA TYR A 436 -1.50 -23.70 14.60
C TYR A 436 -0.41 -22.68 14.92
N GLU A 437 0.62 -23.11 15.62
CA GLU A 437 1.86 -22.36 15.77
C GLU A 437 2.94 -22.95 14.86
N SER A 438 3.90 -22.11 14.48
CA SER A 438 5.05 -22.57 13.68
C SER A 438 6.18 -22.99 14.60
N SER A 439 6.68 -24.21 14.41
CA SER A 439 7.82 -24.75 15.15
C SER A 439 8.90 -25.22 14.16
N PHE A 440 10.15 -25.20 14.63
CA PHE A 440 11.32 -25.59 13.85
C PHE A 440 12.26 -26.42 14.72
N PRO A 441 11.81 -27.61 15.18
CA PRO A 441 12.53 -28.40 16.19
C PRO A 441 13.91 -28.83 15.72
N PHE A 442 14.08 -29.03 14.41
CA PHE A 442 15.36 -29.35 13.79
C PHE A 442 16.41 -28.23 13.90
N PHE A 443 16.04 -27.01 14.31
CA PHE A 443 16.99 -25.94 14.65
C PHE A 443 17.22 -25.77 16.15
N GLU A 444 16.33 -26.25 17.03
CA GLU A 444 16.31 -25.89 18.45
C GLU A 444 17.61 -26.25 19.18
N ARG A 445 18.18 -27.42 18.89
CA ARG A 445 19.39 -27.92 19.55
C ARG A 445 20.64 -27.11 19.21
N HIS A 446 20.78 -26.68 17.96
CA HIS A 446 22.03 -26.11 17.43
C HIS A 446 21.94 -24.61 17.14
N MET A 447 20.75 -24.10 16.86
CA MET A 447 20.48 -22.69 16.51
C MET A 447 19.15 -22.22 17.13
N PRO A 448 19.04 -22.19 18.48
CA PRO A 448 17.79 -21.88 19.18
C PRO A 448 17.24 -20.48 18.87
N ASP A 449 18.11 -19.50 18.60
CA ASP A 449 17.68 -18.15 18.23
C ASP A 449 17.04 -18.10 16.84
N LEU A 450 17.57 -18.89 15.89
CA LEU A 450 16.95 -19.07 14.58
C LEU A 450 15.61 -19.78 14.73
N ALA A 451 15.54 -20.86 15.51
CA ALA A 451 14.29 -21.59 15.75
C ALA A 451 13.19 -20.66 16.29
N ARG A 452 13.53 -19.81 17.28
CA ARG A 452 12.61 -18.84 17.87
C ARG A 452 12.20 -17.74 16.88
N ALA A 453 13.16 -17.14 16.18
CA ALA A 453 12.89 -16.07 15.21
C ALA A 453 12.09 -16.58 13.99
N ALA A 454 12.32 -17.84 13.59
CA ALA A 454 11.64 -18.46 12.46
C ALA A 454 10.11 -18.51 12.62
N GLY A 455 9.60 -18.54 13.86
CA GLY A 455 8.18 -18.50 14.18
C GLY A 455 7.42 -17.23 13.75
N ASP A 456 8.12 -16.12 13.50
CA ASP A 456 7.51 -14.90 12.96
C ASP A 456 8.06 -14.61 11.56
N ALA A 457 7.24 -14.81 10.54
CA ALA A 457 7.62 -14.61 9.15
C ALA A 457 8.07 -13.16 8.85
N ARG A 458 7.58 -12.18 9.60
CA ARG A 458 7.93 -10.76 9.45
C ARG A 458 9.27 -10.39 10.06
N THR A 459 10.07 -11.37 10.46
CA THR A 459 11.49 -11.18 10.83
C THR A 459 12.43 -11.43 9.66
N ARG A 460 11.90 -11.89 8.53
CA ARG A 460 12.65 -12.31 7.34
C ARG A 460 12.38 -11.38 6.17
N PHE A 461 13.40 -11.17 5.35
CA PHE A 461 13.28 -10.39 4.13
C PHE A 461 12.27 -11.08 3.19
N LYS A 462 11.22 -10.34 2.83
CA LYS A 462 10.07 -10.84 2.05
C LYS A 462 9.48 -12.14 2.59
N HIS A 463 9.44 -12.26 3.92
CA HIS A 463 8.93 -13.41 4.68
C HIS A 463 9.68 -14.73 4.44
N MET A 464 10.82 -14.67 3.73
CA MET A 464 11.53 -15.83 3.20
C MET A 464 12.98 -15.93 3.66
N LEU A 465 13.77 -14.87 3.48
CA LEU A 465 15.23 -14.96 3.66
C LEU A 465 15.65 -14.39 5.02
N CYS A 466 16.48 -15.13 5.74
CA CYS A 466 17.09 -14.66 6.99
C CYS A 466 18.36 -13.86 6.65
N PRO A 467 18.43 -12.55 6.96
CA PRO A 467 19.59 -11.72 6.59
C PRO A 467 20.93 -12.27 7.06
N ALA A 468 20.96 -12.93 8.22
CA ALA A 468 22.15 -13.55 8.80
C ALA A 468 22.73 -14.73 7.97
N PHE A 469 21.93 -15.35 7.11
CA PHE A 469 22.30 -16.53 6.31
C PHE A 469 22.36 -16.24 4.80
N GLY A 470 22.08 -15.00 4.39
CA GLY A 470 22.02 -14.61 2.98
C GLY A 470 21.08 -15.51 2.18
N ALA A 471 21.53 -15.95 1.00
CA ALA A 471 20.75 -16.85 0.15
C ALA A 471 20.87 -18.33 0.54
N THR A 472 21.71 -18.70 1.51
CA THR A 472 21.94 -20.12 1.84
C THR A 472 20.81 -20.76 2.65
N LEU A 473 19.88 -19.96 3.19
CA LEU A 473 18.69 -20.43 3.91
C LEU A 473 17.45 -19.66 3.48
N ALA A 474 16.42 -20.38 3.04
CA ALA A 474 15.12 -19.80 2.71
C ALA A 474 13.97 -20.52 3.43
N PHE A 475 12.96 -19.76 3.83
CA PHE A 475 11.68 -20.25 4.32
C PHE A 475 10.62 -19.98 3.27
N VAL A 476 10.13 -21.01 2.58
CA VAL A 476 9.16 -20.86 1.49
C VAL A 476 7.80 -21.43 1.91
N GLY A 477 6.72 -20.67 1.65
CA GLY A 477 5.37 -21.03 2.09
C GLY A 477 4.94 -20.49 3.45
N PHE A 478 5.72 -19.55 4.03
CA PHE A 478 5.42 -18.94 5.33
C PHE A 478 4.76 -17.56 5.25
N ALA A 479 4.63 -16.99 4.04
CA ALA A 479 3.80 -15.81 3.80
C ALA A 479 2.34 -16.24 3.60
N ARG A 480 1.41 -15.62 4.34
CA ARG A 480 0.00 -16.00 4.34
C ARG A 480 -0.89 -14.84 3.90
N PRO A 481 -1.60 -14.96 2.77
CA PRO A 481 -2.53 -13.92 2.35
C PRO A 481 -3.82 -13.97 3.18
N ALA A 482 -4.38 -12.81 3.54
CA ALA A 482 -5.73 -12.76 4.09
C ALA A 482 -6.76 -13.26 3.05
N PHE A 483 -6.62 -12.84 1.79
CA PHE A 483 -7.37 -13.30 0.63
C PHE A 483 -6.39 -13.55 -0.52
N GLY A 484 -6.45 -14.73 -1.15
CA GLY A 484 -5.42 -15.22 -2.07
C GLY A 484 -5.04 -16.66 -1.75
N ALA A 485 -4.00 -17.16 -2.42
CA ALA A 485 -3.50 -18.53 -2.26
C ALA A 485 -1.97 -18.55 -2.00
N VAL A 486 -1.52 -19.50 -1.18
CA VAL A 486 -0.08 -19.68 -0.85
C VAL A 486 0.75 -20.23 -2.02
N PRO A 487 0.26 -21.12 -2.90
CA PRO A 487 1.09 -21.67 -3.99
C PRO A 487 1.65 -20.62 -4.97
N PRO A 488 0.89 -19.63 -5.47
CA PRO A 488 1.46 -18.55 -6.29
C PRO A 488 2.56 -17.74 -5.59
N MET A 489 2.39 -17.50 -4.29
CA MET A 489 3.38 -16.78 -3.48
C MET A 489 4.65 -17.61 -3.31
N SER A 490 4.48 -18.90 -3.07
CA SER A 490 5.59 -19.86 -2.93
C SER A 490 6.34 -20.03 -4.25
N GLU A 491 5.64 -19.98 -5.38
CA GLU A 491 6.27 -20.03 -6.71
C GLU A 491 7.14 -18.81 -6.99
N LEU A 492 6.66 -17.60 -6.71
CA LEU A 492 7.50 -16.41 -6.87
C LEU A 492 8.69 -16.39 -5.90
N ALA A 493 8.47 -16.81 -4.65
CA ALA A 493 9.52 -16.95 -3.65
C ALA A 493 10.59 -17.96 -4.09
N ALA A 494 10.18 -19.15 -4.57
CA ALA A 494 11.06 -20.18 -5.10
C ALA A 494 11.87 -19.69 -6.31
N ARG A 495 11.23 -19.03 -7.27
CA ARG A 495 11.89 -18.46 -8.45
C ARG A 495 12.94 -17.43 -8.08
N TYR A 496 12.61 -16.52 -7.16
CA TYR A 496 13.54 -15.49 -6.70
C TYR A 496 14.72 -16.11 -5.94
N TRP A 497 14.47 -17.05 -5.04
CA TRP A 497 15.52 -17.73 -4.29
C TRP A 497 16.46 -18.55 -5.19
N ALA A 498 15.91 -19.32 -6.12
CA ALA A 498 16.71 -20.11 -7.06
C ALA A 498 17.57 -19.21 -7.98
N ALA A 499 17.06 -18.06 -8.39
CA ALA A 499 17.84 -17.06 -9.14
C ALA A 499 18.99 -16.45 -8.31
N LEU A 500 18.79 -16.23 -7.01
CA LEU A 500 19.86 -15.80 -6.10
C LEU A 500 20.96 -16.86 -5.96
N LEU A 501 20.58 -18.14 -5.80
CA LEU A 501 21.53 -19.25 -5.72
C LEU A 501 22.35 -19.41 -7.01
N ALA A 502 21.73 -19.16 -8.17
CA ALA A 502 22.41 -19.21 -9.47
C ALA A 502 23.32 -18.01 -9.73
N GLY A 503 23.30 -16.99 -8.88
CA GLY A 503 23.99 -15.72 -9.12
C GLY A 503 23.36 -14.88 -10.24
N GLU A 504 22.15 -15.21 -10.70
CA GLU A 504 21.38 -14.43 -11.66
C GLU A 504 20.90 -13.10 -11.05
N LEU A 505 20.66 -13.12 -9.74
CA LEU A 505 20.27 -11.97 -8.94
C LEU A 505 21.19 -11.84 -7.73
N THR A 506 21.32 -10.62 -7.22
CA THR A 506 22.06 -10.34 -5.99
C THR A 506 21.11 -9.89 -4.89
N LEU A 507 21.39 -10.31 -3.66
CA LEU A 507 20.66 -9.78 -2.51
C LEU A 507 20.94 -8.30 -2.31
N PRO A 508 19.96 -7.53 -1.82
CA PRO A 508 20.22 -6.21 -1.25
C PRO A 508 21.23 -6.30 -0.09
N SER A 509 21.82 -5.16 0.27
CA SER A 509 22.70 -5.10 1.44
C SER A 509 21.95 -5.55 2.71
N HIS A 510 22.69 -6.05 3.70
CA HIS A 510 22.10 -6.47 4.98
C HIS A 510 21.23 -5.36 5.60
N ALA A 511 21.72 -4.11 5.60
CA ALA A 511 20.96 -2.95 6.08
C ALA A 511 19.66 -2.74 5.29
N ALA A 512 19.71 -2.82 3.96
CA ALA A 512 18.52 -2.66 3.12
C ALA A 512 17.48 -3.78 3.35
N MET A 513 17.94 -5.00 3.61
CA MET A 513 17.06 -6.11 4.00
C MET A 513 16.38 -5.84 5.34
N ILE A 514 17.12 -5.37 6.36
CA ILE A 514 16.56 -5.00 7.67
C ILE A 514 15.53 -3.87 7.55
N ASP A 515 15.83 -2.84 6.76
CA ASP A 515 14.88 -1.74 6.53
C ASP A 515 13.60 -2.21 5.82
N ALA A 516 13.75 -3.12 4.84
CA ALA A 516 12.59 -3.70 4.16
C ALA A 516 11.73 -4.53 5.12
N ILE A 517 12.35 -5.33 5.99
CA ILE A 517 11.65 -6.09 7.05
C ILE A 517 10.84 -5.14 7.95
N ALA A 518 11.47 -4.06 8.41
CA ALA A 518 10.80 -3.09 9.28
C ALA A 518 9.60 -2.42 8.58
N ARG A 519 9.77 -2.02 7.31
CA ARG A 519 8.70 -1.42 6.50
C ARG A 519 7.54 -2.37 6.25
N ASP A 520 7.82 -3.60 5.81
CA ASP A 520 6.81 -4.61 5.50
C ASP A 520 6.01 -4.96 6.78
N ARG A 521 6.71 -5.17 7.91
CA ARG A 521 6.09 -5.41 9.22
C ARG A 521 5.18 -4.28 9.66
N ALA A 522 5.61 -3.02 9.51
CA ALA A 522 4.81 -1.86 9.90
C ALA A 522 3.55 -1.73 9.04
N ALA A 523 3.67 -1.91 7.71
CA ALA A 523 2.55 -1.88 6.79
C ALA A 523 1.51 -2.96 7.10
N GLU A 524 1.95 -4.19 7.36
CA GLU A 524 1.07 -5.30 7.70
C GLU A 524 0.40 -5.14 9.08
N THR A 525 1.15 -4.63 10.06
CA THR A 525 0.60 -4.32 11.39
C THR A 525 -0.51 -3.27 11.31
N ARG A 526 -0.31 -2.24 10.48
CA ARG A 526 -1.31 -1.20 10.24
C ARG A 526 -2.53 -1.73 9.49
N PHE A 527 -2.32 -2.59 8.50
CA PHE A 527 -3.41 -3.09 7.66
C PHE A 527 -4.27 -4.15 8.38
N PHE A 528 -3.66 -5.03 9.17
CA PHE A 528 -4.32 -6.12 9.90
C PHE A 528 -4.39 -5.84 11.41
N GLU A 529 -4.64 -4.60 11.83
CA GLU A 529 -4.56 -4.13 13.23
C GLU A 529 -5.04 -5.14 14.30
N ARG A 530 -6.17 -5.81 14.08
CA ARG A 530 -6.77 -6.77 15.04
C ARG A 530 -6.16 -8.18 15.01
N ASP A 531 -5.53 -8.58 13.90
CA ASP A 531 -5.04 -9.95 13.67
C ASP A 531 -3.51 -10.04 13.57
N ALA A 532 -2.82 -8.93 13.26
CA ALA A 532 -1.37 -8.87 13.03
C ALA A 532 -0.53 -9.31 14.23
N GLY A 533 -1.04 -9.13 15.46
CA GLY A 533 -0.36 -9.57 16.68
C GLY A 533 -0.38 -11.10 16.86
N ARG A 534 -1.41 -11.77 16.34
CA ARG A 534 -1.62 -13.22 16.48
C ARG A 534 -1.17 -14.01 15.26
N LEU A 535 -1.41 -13.47 14.07
CA LEU A 535 -1.09 -14.11 12.81
C LEU A 535 0.13 -13.43 12.19
N THR A 536 1.30 -13.88 12.64
CA THR A 536 2.62 -13.33 12.27
C THR A 536 3.01 -13.58 10.81
N ALA A 537 2.26 -14.41 10.10
CA ALA A 537 2.45 -14.70 8.68
C ALA A 537 1.63 -13.80 7.73
N LEU A 538 0.74 -12.94 8.23
CA LEU A 538 -0.19 -12.19 7.38
C LEU A 538 0.51 -11.15 6.50
N CYS A 539 0.22 -11.19 5.21
CA CYS A 539 0.64 -10.18 4.24
C CYS A 539 -0.49 -9.82 3.27
N GLN A 540 -0.34 -8.69 2.58
CA GLN A 540 -1.25 -8.30 1.50
C GLN A 540 -0.87 -9.04 0.21
N TYR A 541 -1.79 -9.85 -0.30
CA TYR A 541 -1.55 -10.78 -1.41
C TYR A 541 -0.97 -10.10 -2.65
N ARG A 542 -1.62 -9.03 -3.13
CA ARG A 542 -1.16 -8.31 -4.32
C ARG A 542 0.23 -7.68 -4.11
N THR A 543 0.40 -6.94 -3.02
CA THR A 543 1.66 -6.24 -2.74
C THR A 543 2.82 -7.23 -2.66
N TYR A 544 2.62 -8.36 -1.96
CA TYR A 544 3.63 -9.41 -1.85
C TYR A 544 4.03 -9.98 -3.21
N LEU A 545 3.05 -10.33 -4.05
CA LEU A 545 3.29 -10.88 -5.38
C LEU A 545 3.95 -9.87 -6.32
N ASP A 546 3.45 -8.63 -6.36
CA ASP A 546 3.99 -7.57 -7.23
C ASP A 546 5.42 -7.18 -6.79
N ASP A 547 5.71 -7.14 -5.49
CA ASP A 547 7.06 -6.88 -4.95
C ASP A 547 8.07 -7.95 -5.36
N LEU A 548 7.74 -9.24 -5.16
CA LEU A 548 8.62 -10.34 -5.58
C LEU A 548 8.76 -10.39 -7.11
N ALA A 549 7.68 -10.15 -7.85
CA ALA A 549 7.73 -10.12 -9.31
C ALA A 549 8.57 -8.95 -9.84
N ALA A 550 8.59 -7.81 -9.13
CA ALA A 550 9.46 -6.69 -9.45
C ALA A 550 10.93 -7.05 -9.21
N LEU A 551 11.26 -7.65 -8.06
CA LEU A 551 12.62 -8.14 -7.75
C LEU A 551 13.12 -9.18 -8.76
N LEU A 552 12.23 -10.05 -9.24
CA LEU A 552 12.53 -11.07 -10.24
C LEU A 552 12.54 -10.53 -11.68
N GLY A 553 12.01 -9.33 -11.93
CA GLY A 553 11.90 -8.75 -13.27
C GLY A 553 10.81 -9.39 -14.16
N CYS A 554 9.77 -9.95 -13.54
CA CYS A 554 8.63 -10.61 -14.19
C CYS A 554 7.26 -9.94 -13.90
N LEU A 555 7.26 -8.72 -13.33
CA LEU A 555 6.03 -7.95 -13.12
C LEU A 555 5.30 -7.71 -14.48
N PRO A 556 3.98 -7.94 -14.57
CA PRO A 556 3.23 -7.75 -15.81
C PRO A 556 3.33 -6.31 -16.34
N ARG A 557 3.70 -6.16 -17.61
CA ARG A 557 3.89 -4.85 -18.26
C ARG A 557 2.57 -4.39 -18.87
N LEU A 558 1.69 -3.84 -18.02
CA LEU A 558 0.31 -3.50 -18.41
C LEU A 558 0.19 -2.60 -19.66
N PRO A 559 1.01 -1.55 -19.87
CA PRO A 559 0.92 -0.74 -21.10
C PRO A 559 1.25 -1.56 -22.37
N LEU A 560 2.25 -2.45 -22.29
CA LEU A 560 2.61 -3.33 -23.41
C LEU A 560 1.50 -4.35 -23.70
N LEU A 561 0.91 -4.94 -22.66
CA LEU A 561 -0.24 -5.82 -22.82
C LEU A 561 -1.42 -5.05 -23.42
N ARG A 562 -1.71 -3.82 -22.99
CA ARG A 562 -2.81 -3.02 -23.55
C ARG A 562 -2.62 -2.74 -25.04
N ALA A 563 -1.39 -2.41 -25.45
CA ALA A 563 -1.06 -2.09 -26.83
C ALA A 563 -1.11 -3.30 -27.77
N ASN A 564 -0.77 -4.50 -27.27
CA ASN A 564 -0.48 -5.66 -28.13
C ASN A 564 -1.39 -6.87 -27.91
N HIS A 565 -2.04 -6.93 -26.75
CA HIS A 565 -2.88 -8.04 -26.32
C HIS A 565 -4.04 -7.53 -25.47
N ALA A 566 -4.92 -6.72 -26.04
CA ALA A 566 -6.01 -6.08 -25.30
C ALA A 566 -6.90 -7.10 -24.54
N SER A 567 -7.09 -8.28 -25.12
CA SER A 567 -7.83 -9.41 -24.52
C SER A 567 -7.15 -9.95 -23.24
N VAL A 568 -5.84 -10.23 -23.31
CA VAL A 568 -5.04 -10.69 -22.17
C VAL A 568 -4.86 -9.57 -21.15
N TRP A 569 -4.64 -8.33 -21.58
CA TRP A 569 -4.58 -7.16 -20.71
C TRP A 569 -5.84 -7.01 -19.85
N HIS A 570 -7.02 -7.17 -20.49
CA HIS A 570 -8.29 -7.06 -19.80
C HIS A 570 -8.44 -8.14 -18.72
N ARG A 571 -8.00 -9.37 -18.99
CA ARG A 571 -7.98 -10.48 -18.02
C ARG A 571 -6.98 -10.22 -16.90
N VAL A 572 -5.73 -9.90 -17.21
CA VAL A 572 -4.72 -9.50 -16.21
C VAL A 572 -5.25 -8.39 -15.28
N LYS A 573 -6.01 -7.42 -15.82
CA LYS A 573 -6.61 -6.34 -15.03
C LYS A 573 -7.84 -6.78 -14.22
N ARG A 574 -8.73 -7.62 -14.76
CA ARG A 574 -10.09 -7.82 -14.21
C ARG A 574 -10.41 -9.23 -13.70
N SER A 575 -9.62 -10.25 -14.04
CA SER A 575 -9.76 -11.61 -13.50
C SER A 575 -8.93 -11.82 -12.23
N ALA A 576 -9.00 -13.03 -11.65
CA ALA A 576 -8.21 -13.42 -10.48
C ALA A 576 -6.71 -13.12 -10.64
N LEU A 577 -6.07 -12.66 -9.57
CA LEU A 577 -4.62 -12.50 -9.47
C LEU A 577 -3.97 -13.88 -9.25
N CYS A 578 -3.76 -14.61 -10.34
CA CYS A 578 -3.15 -15.95 -10.36
C CYS A 578 -1.65 -15.93 -10.69
N ALA A 579 -0.98 -17.06 -10.48
CA ALA A 579 0.44 -17.23 -10.74
C ALA A 579 0.82 -17.05 -12.23
N ALA A 580 -0.07 -17.42 -13.16
CA ALA A 580 0.17 -17.30 -14.61
C ALA A 580 0.50 -15.86 -15.05
N GLN A 581 -0.10 -14.84 -14.40
CA GLN A 581 0.21 -13.44 -14.70
C GLN A 581 1.71 -13.13 -14.61
N PHE A 582 2.41 -13.76 -13.66
CA PHE A 582 3.84 -13.54 -13.41
C PHE A 582 4.77 -14.43 -14.26
N ARG A 583 4.21 -15.12 -15.25
CA ARG A 583 4.92 -15.85 -16.31
C ARG A 583 4.54 -15.38 -17.72
N LEU A 584 3.86 -14.24 -17.83
CA LEU A 584 3.63 -13.61 -19.14
C LEU A 584 4.89 -12.98 -19.72
N HIS A 585 5.75 -12.44 -18.84
CA HIS A 585 6.99 -11.77 -19.20
C HIS A 585 8.10 -12.06 -18.20
N GLY A 586 9.34 -11.81 -18.61
CA GLY A 586 10.50 -11.92 -17.73
C GLY A 586 11.06 -13.35 -17.61
N PRO A 587 12.01 -13.57 -16.69
CA PRO A 587 12.60 -14.89 -16.47
C PRO A 587 11.53 -15.94 -16.13
N GLY A 588 11.57 -17.08 -16.82
CA GLY A 588 10.58 -18.16 -16.62
C GLY A 588 9.20 -17.90 -17.23
N ALA A 589 9.09 -16.95 -18.16
CA ALA A 589 7.88 -16.78 -18.97
C ALA A 589 7.56 -18.04 -19.78
N SER A 590 6.28 -18.40 -19.88
CA SER A 590 5.84 -19.63 -20.54
C SER A 590 4.60 -19.40 -21.38
N GLU A 591 4.51 -20.14 -22.49
CA GLU A 591 3.32 -20.21 -23.33
C GLU A 591 2.09 -20.72 -22.58
N GLU A 592 2.27 -21.70 -21.70
CA GLU A 592 1.20 -22.23 -20.85
C GLU A 592 0.54 -21.14 -20.01
N ALA A 593 1.33 -20.19 -19.49
CA ALA A 593 0.79 -19.05 -18.76
C ALA A 593 -0.02 -18.09 -19.65
N TRP A 594 0.39 -17.92 -20.92
CA TRP A 594 -0.37 -17.15 -21.90
C TRP A 594 -1.71 -17.81 -22.21
N LEU A 595 -1.72 -19.12 -22.47
CA LEU A 595 -2.95 -19.89 -22.70
C LEU A 595 -3.88 -19.86 -21.48
N SER A 596 -3.32 -20.06 -20.29
CA SER A 596 -4.06 -19.97 -19.02
C SER A 596 -4.72 -18.59 -18.86
N MET A 597 -3.97 -17.51 -19.13
CA MET A 597 -4.51 -16.17 -19.08
C MET A 597 -5.52 -15.87 -20.18
N ALA A 598 -5.42 -16.46 -21.37
CA ALA A 598 -6.39 -16.29 -22.44
C ALA A 598 -7.73 -16.98 -22.12
N ARG A 599 -7.67 -18.16 -21.48
CA ARG A 599 -8.84 -18.94 -21.01
C ARG A 599 -9.50 -18.39 -19.75
N MET A 600 -8.80 -17.52 -19.02
CA MET A 600 -9.27 -17.00 -17.73
C MET A 600 -10.61 -16.27 -17.86
N PRO A 601 -11.64 -16.64 -17.07
CA PRO A 601 -12.93 -16.00 -17.11
C PRO A 601 -12.83 -14.60 -16.50
N LEU A 602 -13.65 -13.70 -17.03
CA LEU A 602 -13.89 -12.40 -16.43
C LEU A 602 -15.03 -12.53 -15.42
N PRO A 603 -14.93 -11.87 -14.25
CA PRO A 603 -16.03 -11.85 -13.30
C PRO A 603 -17.28 -11.27 -13.98
N ARG A 604 -18.42 -11.93 -13.83
CA ARG A 604 -19.71 -11.37 -14.25
C ARG A 604 -19.92 -10.08 -13.48
N ALA A 605 -20.47 -9.07 -14.16
CA ALA A 605 -20.84 -7.83 -13.49
C ALA A 605 -21.79 -8.18 -12.34
N ARG A 606 -21.32 -8.06 -11.11
CA ARG A 606 -22.15 -8.26 -9.93
C ARG A 606 -23.40 -7.39 -10.13
N ARG A 607 -24.59 -8.00 -10.07
CA ARG A 607 -25.79 -7.29 -9.60
C ARG A 607 -25.60 -6.99 -8.11
N GLN A 608 -24.50 -6.31 -7.75
CA GLN A 608 -24.52 -5.50 -6.56
C GLN A 608 -25.74 -4.59 -6.72
N PRO A 609 -26.51 -4.35 -5.66
CA PRO A 609 -27.60 -3.40 -5.72
C PRO A 609 -27.08 -2.10 -6.34
N ARG A 610 -27.41 -1.91 -7.63
CA ARG A 610 -27.36 -0.61 -8.31
C ARG A 610 -28.37 0.36 -7.69
N CYS A 611 -29.06 -0.02 -6.61
CA CYS A 611 -29.91 0.86 -5.84
C CYS A 611 -29.08 1.70 -4.86
N ALA A 612 -29.22 3.01 -5.03
CA ALA A 612 -28.76 4.12 -4.19
C ALA A 612 -27.27 4.49 -4.20
N VAL A 613 -26.31 3.54 -4.14
CA VAL A 613 -24.88 3.94 -4.03
C VAL A 613 -24.28 4.30 -5.38
N ALA A 614 -24.47 3.49 -6.42
CA ALA A 614 -23.99 3.82 -7.77
C ALA A 614 -24.71 5.04 -8.37
N ALA A 615 -25.98 5.28 -8.01
CA ALA A 615 -26.70 6.49 -8.41
C ALA A 615 -26.21 7.74 -7.64
N LYS A 616 -25.82 7.60 -6.36
CA LYS A 616 -25.17 8.70 -5.60
C LYS A 616 -23.73 8.94 -6.01
N VAL A 617 -22.98 7.90 -6.36
CA VAL A 617 -21.62 8.00 -6.90
C VAL A 617 -21.67 8.54 -8.32
N LYS A 618 -22.66 8.19 -9.16
CA LYS A 618 -22.84 8.77 -10.49
C LYS A 618 -23.34 10.21 -10.45
N ALA A 619 -24.19 10.58 -9.48
CA ALA A 619 -24.54 11.97 -9.21
C ALA A 619 -23.40 12.79 -8.58
N LEU A 620 -22.35 12.14 -8.07
CA LEU A 620 -21.10 12.75 -7.61
C LEU A 620 -19.96 12.65 -8.65
N ALA A 621 -20.14 11.84 -9.70
CA ALA A 621 -19.18 11.60 -10.78
C ALA A 621 -19.60 12.26 -12.10
N GLU A 622 -20.63 13.11 -12.09
CA GLU A 622 -20.87 14.12 -13.13
C GLU A 622 -20.02 15.38 -12.90
N PHE A 623 -18.79 15.20 -12.40
CA PHE A 623 -17.73 16.20 -12.46
C PHE A 623 -16.46 15.54 -13.01
N ASP A 624 -16.16 15.92 -14.26
CA ASP A 624 -14.97 15.69 -15.07
C ASP A 624 -14.48 14.24 -15.20
N GLU A 625 -15.01 13.56 -16.21
CA GLU A 625 -14.15 12.83 -17.13
C GLU A 625 -13.19 13.83 -17.78
N ASP A 626 -11.96 13.89 -17.30
CA ASP A 626 -10.87 14.41 -18.11
C ASP A 626 -9.64 13.52 -17.93
N GLU A 627 -9.32 12.81 -19.01
CA GLU A 627 -8.17 11.93 -19.14
C GLU A 627 -6.84 12.69 -19.02
N ASP A 628 -5.85 11.94 -18.54
CA ASP A 628 -4.39 12.08 -18.64
C ASP A 628 -3.58 12.82 -17.56
N GLY A 629 -2.69 12.04 -16.93
CA GLY A 629 -1.28 12.42 -16.79
C GLY A 629 -0.70 12.59 -15.38
N ASP A 630 -0.43 11.50 -14.64
CA ASP A 630 0.79 11.40 -13.81
C ASP A 630 1.01 9.97 -13.26
N HIS A 631 1.45 9.06 -14.15
CA HIS A 631 1.95 7.74 -13.78
C HIS A 631 3.45 7.56 -14.13
N ALA A 632 4.22 8.65 -14.24
CA ALA A 632 5.57 8.61 -14.80
C ALA A 632 6.69 8.19 -13.82
N TRP A 633 6.50 8.20 -12.49
CA TRP A 633 7.57 7.77 -11.57
C TRP A 633 7.66 6.24 -11.40
N LEU A 634 6.68 5.48 -11.92
CA LEU A 634 6.69 4.01 -11.91
C LEU A 634 7.51 3.39 -13.06
N TRP A 635 8.21 4.21 -13.87
CA TRP A 635 8.86 3.77 -15.11
C TRP A 635 10.32 4.24 -15.30
N SER A 636 11.06 4.60 -14.25
CA SER A 636 12.52 4.83 -14.39
C SER A 636 13.37 3.77 -13.66
N ASN A 637 14.21 3.07 -14.44
CA ASN A 637 15.09 1.96 -14.05
C ASN A 637 16.34 2.39 -13.25
N HIS A 638 16.25 3.33 -12.30
CA HIS A 638 17.42 3.71 -11.50
C HIS A 638 17.27 3.31 -10.02
N PRO A 639 18.28 2.63 -9.43
CA PRO A 639 18.28 2.32 -8.01
C PRO A 639 18.43 3.62 -7.18
N PRO A 640 17.82 3.70 -5.99
CA PRO A 640 18.06 4.81 -5.07
C PRO A 640 19.53 4.80 -4.59
N PRO A 641 20.15 5.97 -4.34
CA PRO A 641 21.52 6.04 -3.86
C PRO A 641 21.62 5.50 -2.41
N PRO A 642 22.80 5.00 -1.99
CA PRO A 642 22.99 4.37 -0.70
C PRO A 642 22.94 5.40 0.43
N ILE A 643 22.12 5.15 1.45
CA ILE A 643 22.15 5.88 2.71
C ILE A 643 23.38 5.38 3.49
N ALA A 644 24.35 6.27 3.65
CA ALA A 644 25.52 6.02 4.48
C ALA A 644 25.09 5.92 5.96
N ALA A 645 25.33 4.75 6.56
CA ALA A 645 25.25 4.59 8.00
C ALA A 645 26.36 5.43 8.65
N SER A 646 26.01 6.53 9.32
CA SER A 646 26.95 7.22 10.19
C SER A 646 27.03 6.46 11.52
N SER A 647 28.17 5.80 11.70
CA SER A 647 28.64 5.28 12.98
C SER A 647 28.77 6.40 14.00
N ARG A 648 28.29 6.19 15.24
CA ARG A 648 29.11 6.24 16.45
C ARG A 648 28.27 5.98 17.70
N ALA A 649 28.52 4.82 18.30
CA ALA A 649 28.67 4.76 19.74
C ALA A 649 29.95 5.51 20.11
N GLN A 650 29.86 6.59 20.88
CA GLN A 650 30.97 7.09 21.68
C GLN A 650 30.45 7.92 22.86
N ALA A 651 30.76 7.39 24.05
CA ALA A 651 30.91 8.04 25.34
C ALA A 651 29.79 8.98 25.83
N ALA A 652 29.07 8.50 26.86
CA ALA A 652 28.36 9.35 27.79
C ALA A 652 29.32 10.41 28.38
N ALA A 653 29.03 11.68 28.10
CA ALA A 653 29.50 12.83 28.85
C ALA A 653 28.31 13.40 29.66
N PRO A 654 28.54 14.01 30.83
CA PRO A 654 27.52 14.18 31.87
C PRO A 654 26.41 15.15 31.46
N SER A 655 25.21 14.91 31.99
CA SER A 655 24.02 15.74 31.80
C SER A 655 24.29 17.22 32.16
N PRO A 656 23.83 18.20 31.38
CA PRO A 656 23.64 19.54 31.93
C PRO A 656 22.44 19.49 32.88
N GLU A 657 22.61 20.15 34.02
CA GLU A 657 21.70 20.18 35.17
C GLU A 657 20.25 20.47 34.79
N LYS A 658 19.33 19.82 35.51
CA LYS A 658 17.88 19.95 35.30
C LYS A 658 17.43 21.37 35.61
N ALA A 659 17.22 22.18 34.57
CA ALA A 659 16.53 23.46 34.70
C ALA A 659 15.18 23.28 35.41
N THR A 660 14.99 24.08 36.45
CA THR A 660 13.83 24.10 37.35
C THR A 660 12.55 24.52 36.61
N VAL A 661 11.40 24.18 37.18
CA VAL A 661 10.08 24.56 36.62
C VAL A 661 9.94 26.09 36.49
N ALA A 662 10.61 26.86 37.35
CA ALA A 662 10.65 28.32 37.29
C ALA A 662 11.46 28.81 36.08
N GLU A 663 12.63 28.24 35.81
CA GLU A 663 13.43 28.57 34.62
C GLU A 663 12.68 28.23 33.32
N ARG A 664 11.97 27.10 33.28
CA ARG A 664 11.10 26.74 32.15
C ARG A 664 9.90 27.68 31.99
N ALA A 665 9.40 28.25 33.09
CA ALA A 665 8.31 29.22 33.06
C ALA A 665 8.79 30.60 32.61
N THR A 666 9.99 31.03 33.04
CA THR A 666 10.64 32.26 32.57
C THR A 666 11.05 32.16 31.10
N GLU A 667 11.56 31.01 30.66
CA GLU A 667 11.88 30.73 29.27
C GLU A 667 10.62 30.67 28.40
N ARG A 668 9.52 30.09 28.90
CA ARG A 668 8.19 30.16 28.26
C ARG A 668 7.64 31.58 28.21
N ALA A 669 7.80 32.38 29.26
CA ALA A 669 7.36 33.77 29.29
C ALA A 669 8.18 34.66 28.34
N ALA A 670 9.50 34.44 28.26
CA ALA A 670 10.39 35.10 27.31
C ALA A 670 10.10 34.67 25.86
N GLN A 671 9.78 33.39 25.63
CA GLN A 671 9.26 32.92 24.34
C GLN A 671 7.92 33.61 24.03
N HIS A 672 6.95 33.61 24.95
CA HIS A 672 5.66 34.31 24.82
C HIS A 672 5.80 35.80 24.43
N ALA A 673 6.72 36.54 25.03
CA ALA A 673 6.97 37.95 24.68
C ALA A 673 7.55 38.11 23.26
N ARG A 674 8.43 37.20 22.81
CA ARG A 674 9.00 37.18 21.45
C ARG A 674 8.00 36.83 20.34
N TRP A 675 6.86 36.25 20.69
CA TRP A 675 5.81 35.89 19.71
C TRP A 675 4.84 37.03 19.41
N LEU A 676 4.75 38.04 20.27
CA LEU A 676 3.90 39.24 20.08
C LEU A 676 4.59 40.30 19.21
N GLU A 677 5.92 40.42 19.28
CA GLU A 677 6.73 41.24 18.38
C GLU A 677 7.79 40.34 17.71
N PRO A 678 7.66 40.03 16.40
CA PRO A 678 8.65 39.23 15.69
C PRO A 678 10.05 39.82 15.85
N ILE A 679 11.06 38.95 15.92
CA ILE A 679 12.46 39.37 16.03
C ILE A 679 12.77 40.33 14.87
N ALA A 680 13.15 41.55 15.22
CA ALA A 680 13.57 42.57 14.28
C ALA A 680 15.08 42.42 14.00
N VAL A 681 15.44 42.33 12.73
CA VAL A 681 16.83 42.27 12.27
C VAL A 681 16.98 43.20 11.07
N ALA A 682 18.09 43.94 11.00
CA ALA A 682 18.33 44.83 9.86
C ALA A 682 18.41 44.01 8.57
N CYS A 683 17.78 44.50 7.49
CA CYS A 683 17.74 43.80 6.21
C CYS A 683 19.14 43.61 5.58
N ASP A 684 20.08 44.51 5.92
CA ASP A 684 21.48 44.48 5.52
C ASP A 684 22.42 43.82 6.55
N ALA A 685 21.86 43.21 7.60
CA ALA A 685 22.64 42.52 8.61
C ALA A 685 23.52 41.42 7.96
N PRO A 686 24.73 41.15 8.52
CA PRO A 686 25.57 40.05 8.07
C PRO A 686 24.82 38.71 8.07
N VAL A 687 25.22 37.80 7.17
CA VAL A 687 24.62 36.45 7.03
C VAL A 687 24.52 35.71 8.36
N ASP A 688 25.53 35.84 9.23
CA ASP A 688 25.59 35.15 10.51
C ASP A 688 24.54 35.68 11.50
N GLU A 689 24.30 36.99 11.49
CA GLU A 689 23.27 37.64 12.30
C GLU A 689 21.87 37.27 11.80
N LEU A 690 21.66 37.29 10.47
CA LEU A 690 20.42 36.85 9.84
C LEU A 690 20.13 35.36 10.13
N ALA A 691 21.13 34.48 10.03
CA ALA A 691 20.98 33.07 10.32
C ALA A 691 20.59 32.83 11.79
N ALA A 692 21.23 33.54 12.73
CA ALA A 692 20.91 33.46 14.15
C ALA A 692 19.48 33.95 14.45
N ALA A 693 19.08 35.07 13.84
CA ALA A 693 17.72 35.60 13.95
C ALA A 693 16.70 34.58 13.39
N ILE A 694 16.99 33.95 12.24
CA ILE A 694 16.10 32.97 11.60
C ILE A 694 15.87 31.75 12.50
N GLU A 695 16.91 31.21 13.13
CA GLU A 695 16.77 30.07 14.05
C GLU A 695 15.94 30.41 15.29
N GLN A 696 15.99 31.65 15.76
CA GLN A 696 15.29 32.09 16.98
C GLN A 696 13.87 32.60 16.72
N SER A 697 13.53 32.91 15.47
CA SER A 697 12.28 33.54 15.05
C SER A 697 11.04 32.67 15.15
N GLY A 698 11.23 31.35 15.23
CA GLY A 698 10.15 30.39 15.08
C GLY A 698 9.46 30.42 13.71
N GLY A 699 10.03 31.07 12.69
CA GLY A 699 9.50 31.08 11.32
C GLY A 699 8.92 32.41 10.84
N VAL A 700 8.92 33.45 11.69
CA VAL A 700 8.46 34.82 11.34
C VAL A 700 9.47 35.84 11.84
N LEU A 701 10.01 36.68 10.97
CA LEU A 701 10.94 37.76 11.31
C LEU A 701 10.45 39.08 10.75
N ARG A 702 10.87 40.18 11.39
CA ARG A 702 10.72 41.53 10.84
C ARG A 702 12.08 41.97 10.30
N LEU A 703 12.15 42.22 8.99
CA LEU A 703 13.35 42.74 8.33
C LEU A 703 13.26 44.26 8.28
N VAL A 704 14.06 44.92 9.13
CA VAL A 704 14.06 46.37 9.30
C VAL A 704 14.83 47.04 8.16
N GLY A 705 14.25 48.07 7.55
CA GLY A 705 14.90 48.79 6.45
C GLY A 705 14.99 47.98 5.14
N ALA A 706 14.03 47.07 4.92
CA ALA A 706 13.97 46.25 3.71
C ALA A 706 13.44 46.99 2.46
N GLY A 707 12.88 48.19 2.61
CA GLY A 707 12.47 49.00 1.47
C GLY A 707 11.83 50.35 1.85
N VAL A 708 11.99 51.32 0.95
CA VAL A 708 11.34 52.65 0.91
C VAL A 708 9.88 52.46 0.46
N GLY A 709 8.95 53.31 0.92
CA GLY A 709 7.49 53.17 0.75
C GLY A 709 6.99 52.41 -0.47
N ALA A 710 6.47 51.20 -0.26
CA ALA A 710 5.95 50.35 -1.32
C ALA A 710 4.81 51.07 -2.08
N PRO A 711 4.70 50.92 -3.42
CA PRO A 711 3.79 51.71 -4.24
C PRO A 711 2.36 51.15 -4.19
N TYR A 712 1.73 51.23 -3.01
CA TYR A 712 0.38 50.72 -2.78
C TYR A 712 -0.68 51.44 -3.63
N GLU A 713 -0.52 52.73 -3.89
CA GLU A 713 -1.43 53.49 -4.75
C GLU A 713 -1.39 52.99 -6.20
N ALA A 714 -0.19 52.86 -6.79
CA ALA A 714 0.00 52.30 -8.13
C ALA A 714 -0.46 50.83 -8.20
N THR A 715 -0.23 50.05 -7.14
CA THR A 715 -0.72 48.67 -7.03
C THR A 715 -2.26 48.64 -7.05
N GLY A 716 -2.93 49.53 -6.33
CA GLY A 716 -4.38 49.65 -6.34
C GLY A 716 -4.92 50.02 -7.73
N ALA A 717 -4.31 51.02 -8.38
CA ALA A 717 -4.67 51.43 -9.74
C ALA A 717 -4.51 50.30 -10.76
N LEU A 718 -3.47 49.47 -10.64
CA LEU A 718 -3.28 48.27 -11.47
C LEU A 718 -4.44 47.29 -11.32
N PHE A 719 -4.82 46.95 -10.09
CA PHE A 719 -5.96 46.06 -9.83
C PHE A 719 -7.26 46.62 -10.43
N ASP A 720 -7.50 47.92 -10.28
CA ASP A 720 -8.71 48.58 -10.80
C ASP A 720 -8.75 48.57 -12.33
N GLY A 721 -7.60 48.80 -12.98
CA GLY A 721 -7.44 48.68 -14.43
C GLY A 721 -7.68 47.24 -14.93
N VAL A 722 -7.17 46.23 -14.22
CA VAL A 722 -7.40 44.81 -14.55
C VAL A 722 -8.88 44.45 -14.42
N ILE A 723 -9.55 44.91 -13.36
CA ILE A 723 -10.99 44.68 -13.14
C ILE A 723 -11.83 45.33 -14.25
N ALA A 724 -11.54 46.58 -14.59
CA ALA A 724 -12.24 47.30 -15.67
C ALA A 724 -12.06 46.58 -17.02
N ARG A 725 -10.86 46.11 -17.32
CA ARG A 725 -10.57 45.34 -18.53
C ARG A 725 -11.32 44.00 -18.57
N HIS A 726 -11.35 43.27 -17.47
CA HIS A 726 -12.08 42.00 -17.38
C HIS A 726 -13.58 42.19 -17.59
N ALA A 727 -14.15 43.28 -17.07
CA ALA A 727 -15.54 43.65 -17.31
C ALA A 727 -15.82 44.01 -18.78
N GLN A 728 -14.92 44.75 -19.44
CA GLN A 728 -15.04 45.08 -20.87
C GLN A 728 -14.99 43.86 -21.80
N LEU A 729 -14.21 42.84 -21.45
CA LEU A 729 -14.04 41.63 -22.26
C LEU A 729 -15.21 40.63 -22.11
N GLY A 730 -16.22 40.94 -21.30
CA GLY A 730 -17.38 40.05 -21.08
C GLY A 730 -17.03 38.71 -20.43
N LEU A 731 -15.82 38.58 -19.87
CA LEU A 731 -15.36 37.36 -19.23
C LEU A 731 -16.12 37.16 -17.90
N GLY A 732 -16.92 36.09 -17.84
CA GLY A 732 -17.70 35.71 -16.67
C GLY A 732 -16.84 35.58 -15.39
N VAL A 733 -17.45 35.93 -14.26
CA VAL A 733 -16.80 36.28 -12.99
C VAL A 733 -16.38 35.07 -12.13
N SER A 734 -16.11 33.90 -12.74
CA SER A 734 -15.84 32.66 -12.01
C SER A 734 -14.71 31.79 -12.58
N SER A 735 -13.68 32.38 -13.20
CA SER A 735 -12.52 31.60 -13.64
C SER A 735 -11.42 31.60 -12.58
N GLU A 736 -11.11 30.42 -12.02
CA GLU A 736 -9.98 30.21 -11.10
C GLU A 736 -8.61 30.24 -11.82
N ALA A 737 -8.59 30.59 -13.12
CA ALA A 737 -7.40 30.91 -13.90
C ALA A 737 -7.80 31.59 -15.23
N GLY A 738 -8.09 32.89 -15.20
CA GLY A 738 -8.09 33.70 -16.41
C GLY A 738 -6.66 34.11 -16.74
N ARG A 739 -6.03 33.52 -17.77
CA ARG A 739 -4.82 34.11 -18.33
C ARG A 739 -5.26 35.39 -19.03
N LEU A 740 -4.90 36.54 -18.46
CA LEU A 740 -5.13 37.82 -19.14
C LEU A 740 -4.26 37.82 -20.40
N GLU A 741 -2.95 37.54 -20.27
CA GLU A 741 -1.96 37.26 -21.34
C GLU A 741 -0.75 36.47 -20.73
N ARG A 742 0.23 35.99 -21.52
CA ARG A 742 1.38 35.21 -21.02
C ARG A 742 2.25 36.05 -20.07
N GLY A 743 2.17 35.80 -18.76
CA GLY A 743 3.01 36.42 -17.73
C GLY A 743 2.26 36.99 -16.53
N LEU A 744 0.95 37.22 -16.66
CA LEU A 744 0.08 37.72 -15.60
C LEU A 744 -1.09 36.75 -15.36
N SER A 745 -1.16 36.15 -14.16
CA SER A 745 -2.30 35.29 -13.77
C SER A 745 -3.20 36.03 -12.79
N TRP A 746 -4.48 36.20 -13.15
CA TRP A 746 -5.52 36.72 -12.24
C TRP A 746 -6.24 35.57 -11.53
N LYS A 747 -6.35 35.68 -10.21
CA LYS A 747 -7.18 34.78 -9.38
C LYS A 747 -8.04 35.61 -8.43
N GLY A 748 -9.35 35.49 -8.51
CA GLY A 748 -10.26 36.17 -7.59
C GLY A 748 -11.63 35.49 -7.52
N ARG A 749 -12.18 35.34 -6.30
CA ARG A 749 -13.57 34.93 -6.07
C ARG A 749 -14.38 36.14 -5.60
N TRP A 750 -15.62 36.29 -6.06
CA TRP A 750 -16.53 37.34 -5.58
C TRP A 750 -17.37 36.88 -4.37
N PRO A 751 -17.70 37.77 -3.41
CA PRO A 751 -18.23 37.39 -2.10
C PRO A 751 -19.62 36.75 -2.08
N TRP A 752 -20.44 36.96 -3.12
CA TRP A 752 -21.85 36.51 -3.13
C TRP A 752 -22.07 35.04 -3.52
N LEU A 753 -21.02 34.31 -3.93
CA LEU A 753 -21.10 32.88 -4.31
C LEU A 753 -20.66 31.92 -3.20
N SER A 754 -20.10 32.42 -2.10
CA SER A 754 -19.74 31.60 -0.93
C SER A 754 -20.96 31.37 -0.02
N GLN A 755 -21.32 30.11 0.21
CA GLN A 755 -22.31 29.77 1.25
C GLN A 755 -21.82 30.28 2.62
N PRO A 756 -22.70 30.79 3.49
CA PRO A 756 -22.32 31.20 4.83
C PRO A 756 -21.69 30.01 5.58
N GLY A 757 -20.42 30.15 5.99
CA GLY A 757 -19.71 29.15 6.81
C GLY A 757 -18.70 28.27 6.08
N GLN A 758 -18.46 28.42 4.77
CA GLN A 758 -17.27 27.82 4.13
C GLN A 758 -16.11 28.82 4.11
N ASN A 759 -14.90 28.35 4.43
CA ASN A 759 -13.62 29.10 4.38
C ASN A 759 -13.49 29.90 3.08
N ALA A 760 -13.87 31.18 3.08
CA ALA A 760 -13.83 32.03 1.90
C ALA A 760 -12.48 32.78 1.86
N ASP A 761 -11.59 32.39 0.94
CA ASP A 761 -10.41 33.20 0.60
C ASP A 761 -10.87 34.40 -0.25
N GLN A 762 -11.14 35.54 0.41
CA GLN A 762 -11.64 36.78 -0.20
C GLN A 762 -10.48 37.70 -0.61
N LYS A 763 -9.57 37.16 -1.42
CA LYS A 763 -8.44 37.90 -2.00
C LYS A 763 -8.43 37.79 -3.51
N ARG A 764 -7.99 38.87 -4.15
CA ARG A 764 -7.64 38.94 -5.57
C ARG A 764 -6.13 38.94 -5.68
N VAL A 765 -5.59 38.17 -6.60
CA VAL A 765 -4.16 37.95 -6.70
C VAL A 765 -3.70 38.11 -8.15
N LEU A 766 -2.61 38.85 -8.31
CA LEU A 766 -1.83 38.94 -9.54
C LEU A 766 -0.49 38.25 -9.30
N ASP A 767 -0.28 37.10 -9.95
CA ASP A 767 1.00 36.37 -9.91
C ASP A 767 1.84 36.70 -11.15
N TYR A 768 3.13 36.99 -10.95
CA TYR A 768 4.16 37.17 -11.97
C TYR A 768 5.30 36.16 -11.74
N ALA A 769 5.75 35.48 -12.79
CA ALA A 769 6.82 34.48 -12.72
C ALA A 769 7.91 34.75 -13.76
N PHE A 770 9.18 34.72 -13.35
CA PHE A 770 10.34 34.75 -14.25
C PHE A 770 10.89 33.33 -14.47
N GLY A 771 11.03 32.88 -15.72
CA GLY A 771 11.72 31.63 -16.03
C GLY A 771 11.59 31.14 -17.47
N HIS A 772 12.73 31.16 -18.19
CA HIS A 772 13.09 30.58 -19.50
C HIS A 772 13.31 31.60 -20.64
N SER A 773 14.56 32.05 -20.76
CA SER A 773 15.32 32.42 -21.99
C SER A 773 14.68 33.21 -23.15
N GLU A 774 13.51 33.82 -23.02
CA GLU A 774 12.91 34.65 -24.07
C GLU A 774 12.42 35.98 -23.51
N LEU A 775 13.37 36.88 -23.20
CA LEU A 775 13.10 38.32 -23.17
C LEU A 775 12.93 38.92 -24.60
N GLY A 776 12.94 38.07 -25.63
CA GLY A 776 12.88 38.46 -27.04
C GLY A 776 11.54 38.25 -27.74
N ALA A 777 10.53 37.66 -27.07
CA ALA A 777 9.23 37.36 -27.67
C ALA A 777 8.07 37.74 -26.72
N HIS A 778 7.99 39.03 -26.38
CA HIS A 778 6.84 39.58 -25.65
C HIS A 778 5.75 40.00 -26.64
N GLU A 779 4.56 39.38 -26.59
CA GLU A 779 3.34 40.17 -26.75
C GLU A 779 3.17 40.93 -25.43
N ALA A 780 3.46 42.22 -25.45
CA ALA A 780 3.46 43.07 -24.26
C ALA A 780 2.05 43.20 -23.69
N LEU A 781 1.95 43.25 -22.35
CA LEU A 781 0.75 43.76 -21.65
C LEU A 781 0.22 44.99 -22.40
N PRO A 782 -1.11 45.18 -22.52
CA PRO A 782 -1.67 46.37 -23.15
C PRO A 782 -0.98 47.61 -22.57
N PRO A 783 -0.55 48.59 -23.38
CA PRO A 783 0.32 49.68 -22.92
C PRO A 783 -0.16 50.40 -21.64
N ALA A 784 -1.49 50.49 -21.46
CA ALA A 784 -2.11 51.05 -20.26
C ALA A 784 -1.88 50.21 -18.99
N LEU A 785 -1.97 48.88 -19.06
CA LEU A 785 -1.70 47.98 -17.92
C LEU A 785 -0.20 47.81 -17.69
N ALA A 786 0.60 47.82 -18.76
CA ALA A 786 2.07 47.81 -18.66
C ALA A 786 2.59 49.03 -17.89
N ALA A 787 2.03 50.22 -18.16
CA ALA A 787 2.36 51.44 -17.43
C ALA A 787 1.99 51.37 -15.95
N LEU A 788 0.82 50.80 -15.60
CA LEU A 788 0.37 50.64 -14.21
C LEU A 788 1.16 49.57 -13.44
N ALA A 789 1.69 48.55 -14.13
CA ALA A 789 2.48 47.49 -13.51
C ALA A 789 3.96 47.86 -13.32
N ALA A 790 4.46 48.87 -14.03
CA ALA A 790 5.88 49.22 -14.04
C ALA A 790 6.43 49.55 -12.65
N GLU A 791 5.71 50.38 -11.87
CA GLU A 791 6.18 50.83 -10.56
C GLU A 791 6.12 49.73 -9.47
N PRO A 792 5.03 48.96 -9.30
CA PRO A 792 5.00 47.82 -8.38
C PRO A 792 6.05 46.75 -8.68
N LEU A 793 6.30 46.46 -9.96
CA LEU A 793 7.29 45.46 -10.37
C LEU A 793 8.72 45.97 -10.17
N ALA A 794 9.00 47.23 -10.51
CA ALA A 794 10.31 47.84 -10.27
C ALA A 794 10.67 47.87 -8.78
N PHE A 795 9.68 48.14 -7.91
CA PHE A 795 9.85 48.05 -6.46
C PHE A 795 10.24 46.64 -6.00
N LEU A 796 9.49 45.62 -6.44
CA LEU A 796 9.77 44.22 -6.09
C LEU A 796 11.13 43.75 -6.64
N ASP A 797 11.48 44.16 -7.86
CA ASP A 797 12.79 43.87 -8.45
C ASP A 797 13.93 44.53 -7.65
N ALA A 798 13.77 45.78 -7.22
CA ALA A 798 14.79 46.50 -6.46
C ALA A 798 15.06 45.88 -5.08
N VAL A 799 14.01 45.48 -4.36
CA VAL A 799 14.12 44.75 -3.08
C VAL A 799 14.83 43.41 -3.27
N MET A 800 14.52 42.70 -4.36
CA MET A 800 14.98 41.32 -4.55
C MET A 800 16.39 41.21 -5.14
N HIS A 801 16.77 42.06 -6.10
CA HIS A 801 18.11 42.03 -6.69
C HIS A 801 19.23 42.41 -5.71
N GLY A 802 18.93 43.19 -4.66
CA GLY A 802 19.93 43.66 -3.69
C GLY A 802 20.10 42.81 -2.43
N ARG A 803 19.19 41.86 -2.13
CA ARG A 803 19.08 41.24 -0.78
C ARG A 803 18.83 39.73 -0.78
N LEU A 804 18.43 39.17 -1.91
CA LEU A 804 17.98 37.78 -1.99
C LEU A 804 19.10 36.75 -1.79
N SER A 805 20.30 37.04 -2.29
CA SER A 805 21.46 36.17 -2.16
C SER A 805 21.85 36.02 -0.68
N THR A 806 21.85 37.12 0.08
CA THR A 806 22.14 37.13 1.52
C THR A 806 21.12 36.32 2.32
N LEU A 807 19.83 36.46 2.01
CA LEU A 807 18.77 35.68 2.67
C LEU A 807 18.84 34.18 2.34
N HIS A 808 19.07 33.82 1.07
CA HIS A 808 19.25 32.41 0.69
C HIS A 808 20.54 31.82 1.28
N GLU A 809 21.60 32.61 1.42
CA GLU A 809 22.85 32.19 2.08
C GLU A 809 22.62 31.95 3.57
N ALA A 810 21.90 32.84 4.26
CA ALA A 810 21.50 32.64 5.66
C ALA A 810 20.64 31.38 5.82
N LEU A 811 19.64 31.18 4.95
CA LEU A 811 18.81 29.97 4.95
C LEU A 811 19.60 28.70 4.63
N ALA A 812 20.54 28.75 3.69
CA ALA A 812 21.44 27.64 3.37
C ALA A 812 22.28 27.24 4.59
N ARG A 813 22.70 28.21 5.40
CA ARG A 813 23.45 27.98 6.64
C ARG A 813 22.57 27.35 7.73
N VAL A 814 21.37 27.91 7.97
CA VAL A 814 20.42 27.40 8.98
C VAL A 814 19.94 25.99 8.64
N THR A 815 19.63 25.73 7.38
CA THR A 815 19.14 24.43 6.91
C THR A 815 20.25 23.44 6.60
N ARG A 816 21.52 23.90 6.54
CA ARG A 816 22.67 23.15 6.03
C ARG A 816 22.47 22.62 4.60
N CYS A 817 21.65 23.32 3.81
CA CYS A 817 21.33 22.93 2.44
C CYS A 817 21.97 23.91 1.45
N ALA A 818 23.12 23.54 0.89
CA ALA A 818 23.82 24.36 -0.10
C ALA A 818 23.00 24.62 -1.38
N ALA A 819 22.03 23.75 -1.70
CA ALA A 819 21.15 23.93 -2.86
C ALA A 819 20.30 25.21 -2.79
N LEU A 820 19.98 25.72 -1.58
CA LEU A 820 19.26 26.99 -1.42
C LEU A 820 20.03 28.18 -1.98
N ARG A 821 21.36 28.11 -2.07
CA ARG A 821 22.20 29.16 -2.67
C ARG A 821 21.93 29.32 -4.17
N THR A 822 21.56 28.23 -4.84
CA THR A 822 21.25 28.20 -6.28
C THR A 822 19.78 28.48 -6.61
N GLU A 823 18.90 28.53 -5.60
CA GLU A 823 17.46 28.80 -5.76
C GLU A 823 17.12 30.31 -5.80
N ALA A 824 18.13 31.18 -5.69
CA ALA A 824 17.96 32.63 -5.83
C ALA A 824 17.36 33.04 -7.20
N HIS A 825 17.38 32.16 -8.20
CA HIS A 825 16.86 32.42 -9.54
C HIS A 825 15.38 32.03 -9.75
N SER A 826 14.73 31.38 -8.78
CA SER A 826 13.35 30.88 -8.86
C SER A 826 12.35 31.79 -8.14
N LEU A 827 12.29 33.04 -8.58
CA LEU A 827 11.49 34.11 -7.98
C LEU A 827 10.12 34.27 -8.61
N LYS A 828 9.15 34.54 -7.74
CA LYS A 828 7.78 34.87 -8.12
C LYS A 828 7.30 36.07 -7.33
N TYR A 829 6.59 36.95 -8.00
CA TYR A 829 5.94 38.09 -7.38
C TYR A 829 4.45 37.87 -7.32
N ARG A 830 3.87 38.31 -6.22
CA ARG A 830 2.45 38.23 -5.95
C ARG A 830 1.97 39.56 -5.41
N LEU A 831 1.08 40.21 -6.14
CA LEU A 831 0.31 41.33 -5.63
C LEU A 831 -1.01 40.78 -5.13
N SER A 832 -1.41 41.14 -3.92
CA SER A 832 -2.65 40.69 -3.30
C SER A 832 -3.53 41.88 -2.93
N ASP A 833 -4.80 41.79 -3.30
CA ASP A 833 -5.86 42.75 -2.99
C ASP A 833 -6.96 42.06 -2.19
N TYR A 834 -7.01 42.36 -0.91
CA TYR A 834 -8.00 41.84 0.02
C TYR A 834 -9.19 42.80 0.07
N MET A 835 -10.31 42.37 -0.49
CA MET A 835 -11.51 43.21 -0.64
C MET A 835 -12.28 43.37 0.68
N ALA A 836 -13.01 44.49 0.79
CA ALA A 836 -13.96 44.71 1.89
C ALA A 836 -15.13 43.72 1.83
N HIS A 837 -15.61 43.24 2.97
CA HIS A 837 -16.87 42.49 3.03
C HIS A 837 -18.05 43.43 2.72
N GLY A 838 -18.84 43.10 1.69
CA GLY A 838 -20.04 43.86 1.30
C GLY A 838 -21.28 43.60 2.17
N GLY A 839 -21.11 43.23 3.44
CA GLY A 839 -22.20 42.87 4.36
C GLY A 839 -22.21 43.74 5.61
N ALA A 840 -23.40 44.00 6.16
CA ALA A 840 -23.66 44.89 7.30
C ALA A 840 -22.70 44.68 8.48
N PRO A 841 -22.36 45.76 9.23
CA PRO A 841 -21.38 45.70 10.32
C PRO A 841 -21.78 44.65 11.36
N CYS A 842 -20.91 43.65 11.57
CA CYS A 842 -21.02 42.75 12.70
C CYS A 842 -20.89 43.56 14.00
N GLY A 843 -21.83 43.34 14.93
CA GLY A 843 -21.76 43.90 16.28
C GLY A 843 -20.46 43.52 17.00
N ALA A 844 -20.09 44.31 18.01
CA ALA A 844 -18.79 44.29 18.69
C ALA A 844 -18.34 42.92 19.28
N GLU A 845 -19.24 41.92 19.37
CA GLU A 845 -18.98 40.62 20.00
C GLU A 845 -18.95 39.42 19.03
N ALA A 846 -19.20 39.61 17.72
CA ALA A 846 -19.09 38.52 16.74
C ALA A 846 -17.65 38.40 16.17
N PRO A 847 -17.11 37.18 15.97
CA PRO A 847 -15.79 37.01 15.36
C PRO A 847 -15.78 37.62 13.96
N ARG A 848 -14.89 38.61 13.75
CA ARG A 848 -14.77 39.31 12.48
C ARG A 848 -14.39 38.32 11.36
N PRO A 849 -14.98 38.47 10.17
CA PRO A 849 -14.77 37.54 9.06
C PRO A 849 -13.31 37.51 8.59
N LEU A 850 -12.91 36.35 8.04
CA LEU A 850 -11.58 36.12 7.49
C LEU A 850 -11.50 36.65 6.05
N ARG A 851 -10.41 37.36 5.73
CA ARG A 851 -10.07 37.75 4.36
C ARG A 851 -9.25 36.68 3.64
N CYS A 852 -8.43 35.95 4.40
CA CYS A 852 -7.71 34.77 3.95
C CYS A 852 -7.82 33.68 5.01
N ALA A 853 -8.21 32.48 4.59
CA ALA A 853 -8.31 31.34 5.48
C ALA A 853 -6.94 30.91 6.01
N GLU A 854 -6.95 30.11 7.07
CA GLU A 854 -5.73 29.52 7.63
C GLU A 854 -5.01 28.65 6.59
N HIS A 855 -3.72 28.90 6.39
CA HIS A 855 -2.87 28.13 5.49
C HIS A 855 -1.39 28.24 5.89
N ARG A 856 -0.54 27.52 5.16
CA ARG A 856 0.92 27.62 5.26
C ARG A 856 1.48 27.85 3.87
N ASP A 857 2.48 28.70 3.76
CA ASP A 857 3.15 28.90 2.48
C ASP A 857 4.03 27.70 2.15
N TYR A 858 3.91 27.18 0.94
CA TYR A 858 4.68 26.02 0.50
C TYR A 858 6.15 26.37 0.18
N GLY A 859 6.41 27.59 -0.28
CA GLY A 859 7.70 28.02 -0.82
C GLY A 859 8.87 27.96 0.17
N THR A 860 10.04 28.40 -0.28
CA THR A 860 11.22 28.54 0.58
C THR A 860 11.01 29.66 1.60
N MET A 861 10.58 30.83 1.14
CA MET A 861 10.23 31.96 2.01
C MET A 861 9.30 32.93 1.28
N ALA A 862 8.56 33.73 2.04
CA ALA A 862 7.78 34.86 1.57
C ALA A 862 8.22 36.14 2.31
N LEU A 863 8.46 37.20 1.56
CA LEU A 863 8.63 38.57 2.06
C LEU A 863 7.32 39.30 1.82
N ILE A 864 6.67 39.73 2.89
CA ILE A 864 5.36 40.38 2.86
C ILE A 864 5.52 41.84 3.26
N PHE A 865 5.05 42.73 2.38
CA PHE A 865 4.90 44.15 2.63
C PHE A 865 3.40 44.43 2.85
N ASP A 866 3.04 44.80 4.09
CA ASP A 866 1.65 45.00 4.50
C ASP A 866 1.22 46.46 4.66
N GLY A 867 2.17 47.40 4.52
CA GLY A 867 1.93 48.84 4.45
C GLY A 867 1.45 49.41 5.78
N GLY A 868 1.84 48.80 6.90
CA GLY A 868 1.37 49.23 8.22
C GLY A 868 -0.08 48.81 8.51
N VAL A 869 -0.70 47.99 7.65
CA VAL A 869 -2.10 47.56 7.83
C VAL A 869 -2.17 46.25 8.63
N PRO A 870 -2.71 46.27 9.86
CA PRO A 870 -2.77 45.08 10.71
C PRO A 870 -3.72 44.02 10.12
N GLY A 871 -3.53 42.76 10.50
CA GLY A 871 -4.49 41.68 10.25
C GLY A 871 -3.89 40.34 9.82
N LEU A 872 -2.56 40.27 9.59
CA LEU A 872 -1.86 39.01 9.44
C LEU A 872 -1.77 38.35 10.82
N GLU A 873 -2.27 37.13 10.95
CA GLU A 873 -2.18 36.35 12.18
C GLU A 873 -1.46 35.03 11.96
N VAL A 874 -0.72 34.59 12.97
CA VAL A 874 0.00 33.31 12.97
C VAL A 874 -0.46 32.45 14.15
N LEU A 875 -0.66 31.16 13.91
CA LEU A 875 -1.06 30.20 14.95
C LEU A 875 0.18 29.65 15.66
N ARG A 876 0.25 29.82 16.98
CA ARG A 876 1.28 29.24 17.85
C ARG A 876 0.63 28.65 19.10
N ASP A 877 0.99 27.42 19.44
CA ASP A 877 0.48 26.73 20.64
C ASP A 877 -1.05 26.77 20.79
N GLY A 878 -1.77 26.68 19.67
CA GLY A 878 -3.24 26.71 19.62
C GLY A 878 -3.87 28.11 19.73
N THR A 879 -3.06 29.17 19.82
CA THR A 879 -3.51 30.56 19.93
C THR A 879 -3.10 31.38 18.70
N TRP A 880 -3.99 32.25 18.22
CA TRP A 880 -3.70 33.15 17.10
C TRP A 880 -3.06 34.45 17.59
N TYR A 881 -1.91 34.79 17.03
CA TYR A 881 -1.16 35.99 17.35
C TYR A 881 -1.18 36.95 16.16
N LEU A 882 -1.56 38.20 16.41
CA LEU A 882 -1.49 39.26 15.41
C LEU A 882 -0.02 39.65 15.19
N VAL A 883 0.45 39.57 13.94
CA VAL A 883 1.76 40.08 13.57
C VAL A 883 1.67 41.60 13.51
N LYS A 884 2.52 42.28 14.29
CA LYS A 884 2.57 43.74 14.33
C LYS A 884 2.91 44.27 12.92
N PRO A 885 2.05 45.10 12.30
CA PRO A 885 2.31 45.61 10.96
C PRO A 885 3.41 46.67 11.01
N SER A 886 4.05 46.92 9.86
CA SER A 886 5.05 47.97 9.73
C SER A 886 4.95 48.57 8.32
N ALA A 887 4.99 49.90 8.23
CA ALA A 887 4.91 50.59 6.95
C ALA A 887 6.21 50.42 6.12
N ASP A 888 7.35 50.32 6.81
CA ASP A 888 8.69 50.38 6.22
C ASP A 888 9.48 49.06 6.32
N ASP A 889 8.96 48.07 7.07
CA ASP A 889 9.62 46.77 7.25
C ASP A 889 8.97 45.67 6.41
N ALA A 890 9.76 44.67 6.03
CA ALA A 890 9.24 43.44 5.43
C ALA A 890 9.03 42.36 6.49
N ILE A 891 7.94 41.62 6.39
CA ILE A 891 7.73 40.41 7.20
C ILE A 891 8.27 39.21 6.42
N LEU A 892 9.33 38.60 6.94
CA LEU A 892 9.89 37.36 6.41
C LEU A 892 9.17 36.18 7.06
N MET A 893 8.51 35.37 6.24
CA MET A 893 7.83 34.16 6.64
C MET A 893 8.47 32.94 5.98
N LEU A 894 8.82 31.94 6.78
CA LEU A 894 9.43 30.71 6.28
C LEU A 894 8.35 29.76 5.78
N GLY A 895 8.53 29.22 4.58
CA GLY A 895 7.60 28.27 4.02
C GLY A 895 7.98 26.82 4.27
N TRP A 896 7.08 25.93 3.87
CA TRP A 896 7.13 24.48 4.10
C TRP A 896 8.43 23.89 3.56
N ALA A 897 8.93 24.34 2.41
CA ALA A 897 10.21 23.89 1.85
C ALA A 897 11.41 24.11 2.79
N THR A 898 11.46 25.24 3.48
CA THR A 898 12.53 25.55 4.44
C THR A 898 12.37 24.77 5.74
N HIS A 899 11.13 24.67 6.25
CA HIS A 899 10.82 23.86 7.43
C HIS A 899 11.29 22.41 7.23
N ILE A 900 10.90 21.86 6.08
CA ILE A 900 11.28 20.54 5.62
C ILE A 900 12.81 20.45 5.55
N ARG A 901 13.50 21.24 4.72
CA ARG A 901 14.96 21.15 4.52
C ARG A 901 15.80 21.38 5.78
N SER A 902 15.27 22.11 6.75
CA SER A 902 15.90 22.30 8.05
C SER A 902 15.73 21.11 9.00
N ASN A 903 15.02 20.07 8.58
CA ASN A 903 14.57 18.96 9.42
C ASN A 903 13.79 19.43 10.66
N GLY A 904 12.88 20.40 10.46
CA GLY A 904 12.05 20.96 11.52
C GLY A 904 12.76 21.92 12.48
N ARG A 905 14.05 22.26 12.26
CA ARG A 905 14.78 23.25 13.08
C ARG A 905 14.14 24.63 13.02
N VAL A 906 13.58 25.01 11.87
CA VAL A 906 12.77 26.22 11.74
C VAL A 906 11.34 25.84 11.41
N SER A 907 10.37 26.55 11.97
CA SER A 907 8.95 26.27 11.74
C SER A 907 8.43 27.06 10.54
N ALA A 908 7.55 26.44 9.75
CA ALA A 908 6.75 27.16 8.78
C ALA A 908 5.39 27.52 9.43
N PRO A 909 5.06 28.82 9.59
CA PRO A 909 3.91 29.25 10.38
C PRO A 909 2.59 28.92 9.67
N THR A 910 1.61 28.35 10.40
CA THR A 910 0.21 28.49 9.98
C THR A 910 -0.19 29.94 10.18
N HIS A 911 -0.75 30.55 9.15
CA HIS A 911 -1.14 31.95 9.17
C HIS A 911 -2.48 32.16 8.46
N ARG A 912 -3.15 33.28 8.78
CA ARG A 912 -4.40 33.73 8.16
C ARG A 912 -4.43 35.25 8.08
N VAL A 913 -5.34 35.81 7.30
CA VAL A 913 -5.55 37.26 7.25
C VAL A 913 -6.99 37.54 7.68
N ARG A 914 -7.16 38.32 8.75
CA ARG A 914 -8.47 38.71 9.26
C ARG A 914 -8.70 40.21 9.17
N ASP A 915 -9.97 40.58 9.28
CA ASP A 915 -10.33 41.95 9.60
C ASP A 915 -10.03 42.29 11.06
N VAL A 916 -9.36 43.41 11.24
CA VAL A 916 -9.05 44.01 12.54
C VAL A 916 -9.69 45.40 12.60
N GLY A 917 -10.09 45.81 13.80
CA GLY A 917 -10.80 47.07 14.00
C GLY A 917 -9.96 48.32 13.81
N ALA A 918 -10.66 49.44 13.66
CA ALA A 918 -10.06 50.77 13.59
C ALA A 918 -9.17 51.07 14.81
N GLU A 919 -9.40 50.40 15.93
CA GLU A 919 -8.69 50.52 17.21
C GLU A 919 -7.23 50.00 17.24
N LEU A 920 -6.75 49.31 16.19
CA LEU A 920 -5.34 48.86 16.09
C LEU A 920 -4.54 49.60 14.99
N ARG A 921 -5.11 50.65 14.40
CA ARG A 921 -4.42 51.51 13.42
C ARG A 921 -3.82 52.70 14.15
N GLU A 922 -2.51 52.69 14.37
CA GLU A 922 -1.83 53.78 15.08
C GLU A 922 -1.66 55.05 14.25
N ASP A 923 -1.88 55.05 12.92
CA ASP A 923 -1.79 56.31 12.17
C ASP A 923 -2.63 56.40 10.87
N THR A 924 -3.21 57.58 10.69
CA THR A 924 -3.81 58.22 9.49
C THR A 924 -5.18 57.74 8.94
N ALA A 925 -6.09 58.74 8.87
CA ALA A 925 -7.38 58.81 8.19
C ALA A 925 -8.52 57.89 8.69
N THR A 926 -9.48 58.49 9.39
CA THR A 926 -10.78 57.93 9.77
C THR A 926 -11.50 57.40 8.52
N PRO A 927 -11.71 56.08 8.36
CA PRO A 927 -12.56 55.57 7.29
C PRO A 927 -14.01 55.97 7.58
N SER A 928 -14.76 56.31 6.54
CA SER A 928 -16.21 56.54 6.61
C SER A 928 -16.90 55.38 7.32
N ALA A 929 -17.85 55.72 8.20
CA ALA A 929 -18.48 54.79 9.14
C ALA A 929 -18.93 53.48 8.47
N GLY A 930 -18.36 52.35 8.92
CA GLY A 930 -18.87 51.01 8.67
C GLY A 930 -18.22 50.21 7.53
N ALA A 931 -17.32 50.79 6.72
CA ALA A 931 -16.63 50.05 5.65
C ALA A 931 -15.18 49.74 6.04
N ILE A 932 -14.79 48.48 5.99
CA ILE A 932 -13.41 48.07 6.24
C ILE A 932 -12.62 48.27 4.94
N PRO A 933 -11.62 49.16 4.88
CA PRO A 933 -11.00 49.55 3.61
C PRO A 933 -10.25 48.40 2.93
N ARG A 934 -9.96 48.62 1.65
CA ARG A 934 -9.10 47.75 0.82
C ARG A 934 -7.75 47.55 1.50
N ARG A 935 -7.24 46.32 1.52
CA ARG A 935 -5.88 46.01 1.98
C ARG A 935 -5.08 45.45 0.82
N LEU A 936 -3.95 46.07 0.53
CA LEU A 936 -3.00 45.60 -0.47
C LEU A 936 -1.81 44.95 0.24
N SER A 937 -1.24 43.91 -0.38
CA SER A 937 0.02 43.33 0.06
C SER A 937 0.87 42.97 -1.14
N LEU A 938 2.13 43.38 -1.09
CA LEU A 938 3.13 43.00 -2.08
C LEU A 938 3.93 41.84 -1.48
N VAL A 939 4.00 40.73 -2.20
CA VAL A 939 4.65 39.51 -1.72
C VAL A 939 5.68 39.07 -2.74
N ALA A 940 6.95 39.04 -2.31
CA ALA A 940 8.00 38.36 -3.05
C ALA A 940 8.23 37.00 -2.40
N PHE A 941 8.13 35.92 -3.17
CA PHE A 941 8.35 34.59 -2.61
C PHE A 941 9.26 33.76 -3.50
N SER A 942 10.12 32.99 -2.84
CA SER A 942 11.00 32.02 -3.49
C SER A 942 10.36 30.65 -3.40
N SER A 943 10.37 29.90 -4.50
CA SER A 943 9.93 28.51 -4.51
C SER A 943 11.05 27.63 -5.04
N PRO A 944 11.22 26.41 -4.49
CA PRO A 944 12.15 25.45 -5.05
C PRO A 944 11.82 25.17 -6.53
N PRO A 945 12.82 25.02 -7.42
CA PRO A 945 12.56 24.69 -8.82
C PRO A 945 11.81 23.35 -8.90
N PRO A 946 11.04 23.09 -9.96
CA PRO A 946 10.20 21.88 -10.07
C PRO A 946 10.96 20.56 -9.87
N GLN A 947 12.27 20.56 -10.13
CA GLN A 947 13.15 19.40 -10.02
C GLN A 947 13.88 19.30 -8.67
N ALA A 948 13.79 20.32 -7.81
CA ALA A 948 14.47 20.32 -6.53
C ALA A 948 13.89 19.27 -5.59
N ARG A 949 14.75 18.35 -5.15
CA ARG A 949 14.41 17.41 -4.09
C ARG A 949 14.33 18.18 -2.78
N LEU A 950 13.12 18.20 -2.22
CA LEU A 950 12.86 18.85 -0.93
C LEU A 950 13.10 17.92 0.26
N ALA A 951 13.63 16.71 0.04
CA ALA A 951 13.80 15.73 1.10
C ALA A 951 14.74 16.25 2.21
N PRO A 952 14.27 16.28 3.47
CA PRO A 952 15.13 16.20 4.62
C PRO A 952 15.20 14.73 5.05
N GLU A 953 16.33 14.36 5.62
CA GLU A 953 16.41 13.09 6.33
C GLU A 953 15.47 13.16 7.55
N GLY A 954 14.30 12.51 7.49
CA GLY A 954 13.49 12.22 8.68
C GLY A 954 12.11 12.91 8.85
N LEU A 955 11.31 13.14 7.81
CA LEU A 955 9.90 13.56 7.99
C LEU A 955 8.97 12.41 8.43
N ARG A 956 7.99 12.73 9.28
CA ARG A 956 6.90 11.80 9.67
C ARG A 956 5.77 11.80 8.65
N GLU A 957 5.13 10.64 8.54
CA GLU A 957 4.15 10.23 7.50
C GLU A 957 2.92 11.14 7.29
N GLY A 958 2.62 12.08 8.20
CA GLY A 958 1.45 12.97 8.13
C GLY A 958 1.66 14.27 7.35
N GLU A 959 2.90 14.77 7.28
CA GLU A 959 3.18 16.12 6.74
C GLU A 959 3.48 16.09 5.24
N THR A 960 3.77 14.91 4.69
CA THR A 960 3.96 14.64 3.25
C THR A 960 2.65 14.76 2.45
N ALA A 961 1.49 14.58 3.08
CA ALA A 961 0.18 14.69 2.43
C ALA A 961 -0.19 16.16 2.13
N HIS A 962 0.14 17.09 3.03
CA HIS A 962 -0.04 18.53 2.80
C HIS A 962 0.96 19.09 1.78
N PHE A 963 2.17 18.53 1.72
CA PHE A 963 3.20 18.84 0.71
C PHE A 963 2.73 18.55 -0.72
N ARG A 964 2.02 17.43 -0.96
CA ARG A 964 1.51 17.10 -2.30
C ARG A 964 0.32 17.96 -2.73
N ALA A 965 -0.54 18.35 -1.78
CA ALA A 965 -1.74 19.14 -2.07
C ALA A 965 -1.42 20.61 -2.46
N SER A 966 -0.31 21.17 -1.97
CA SER A 966 0.04 22.59 -2.18
C SER A 966 0.90 22.84 -3.43
N VAL A 967 1.63 21.85 -3.93
CA VAL A 967 2.38 21.91 -5.21
C VAL A 967 1.48 21.72 -6.43
N ALA A 968 0.45 20.88 -6.30
CA ALA A 968 -0.47 20.56 -7.38
C ALA A 968 -1.31 21.76 -7.85
N GLY A 969 -1.44 22.81 -7.03
CA GLY A 969 -2.37 23.92 -7.27
C GLY A 969 -1.90 25.08 -8.17
N SER A 970 -0.66 25.13 -8.67
CA SER A 970 -0.20 26.33 -9.41
C SER A 970 0.54 26.15 -10.74
N ALA A 971 1.31 25.08 -10.96
CA ALA A 971 2.11 24.95 -12.18
C ALA A 971 1.67 23.81 -13.11
N HIS A 972 1.16 22.71 -12.56
CA HIS A 972 0.87 21.49 -13.32
C HIS A 972 -0.40 21.62 -14.18
N ALA A 973 -1.45 22.28 -13.67
CA ALA A 973 -2.70 22.52 -14.41
C ALA A 973 -2.53 23.43 -15.64
N GLN A 974 -1.52 24.33 -15.63
CA GLN A 974 -1.24 25.22 -16.77
C GLN A 974 -0.39 24.55 -17.87
N ALA A 975 0.47 23.57 -17.51
CA ALA A 975 1.25 22.79 -18.47
C ALA A 975 0.37 21.75 -19.20
N LEU A 976 -0.57 21.11 -18.48
CA LEU A 976 -1.53 20.16 -19.06
C LEU A 976 -2.48 20.81 -20.09
N ARG A 977 -2.86 22.08 -19.90
CA ARG A 977 -3.72 22.81 -20.88
C ARG A 977 -3.00 23.19 -22.17
N ALA A 978 -1.68 23.41 -22.13
CA ALA A 978 -0.90 23.76 -23.32
C ALA A 978 -0.58 22.53 -24.18
N HIS A 979 -0.52 21.33 -23.58
CA HIS A 979 -0.26 20.09 -24.29
C HIS A 979 -1.51 19.46 -24.93
N LYS A 980 -2.72 19.88 -24.55
CA LYS A 980 -3.99 19.44 -25.17
C LYS A 980 -4.33 20.19 -26.49
N MET A 981 -3.50 21.15 -26.95
CA MET A 981 -3.73 21.91 -28.21
C MET A 981 -2.69 21.65 -29.32
N ILE A 982 -1.81 20.67 -29.18
CA ILE A 982 -0.95 20.11 -30.24
C ILE A 982 -1.14 18.60 -30.20
#